data_AF-A0A1G8IYM5-F1
#
_entry.id   AF-A0A1G8IYM5-F1
#
_cell.length_a   1.000
_cell.length_b   1.000
_cell.length_c   1.000
_cell.angle_alpha   90.00
_cell.angle_beta   90.00
_cell.angle_gamma   90.00
#
_symmetry.space_group_name_H-M   'P 1'
#
loop_
_entity.id
_entity.type
_entity.pdbx_description
1 polymer ?
#
loop_
_entity_poly.entity_id
_entity_poly.type
_entity_poly.pdbx_seq_one_letter_code
_entity_poly.pdbx_strand_id
1 'polypeptide(L)'
;MTTDTSMDSALLLTRSGIAALAGVRRPVVTVWADRYRIGGDPFPAPVQSVGGQDRFDGAEIVAWLTRRRLGNNDAVAEDLAVHAALDHRSDLEPGVVFEGITALLCLKWMMGAQLGDLDTEELLDEADEHDPDDEMVYSELIALGPELRTMALYVDRIADAAYTPLDAFEVLMRQRTRYPHLGSGPAGVAARASAMVAAVATSLADPDHATFVDPIPGGTDLLVAVRRRLPEYASPVAAVASDGGPVSRLARRRLTVHGWTLRRGGVDDAAAVHDRAVFVMQYPVSSRAADSPVDVLTEIDDVTLRMGERHTAVVLAPARILVDPLRDAAASRVRSDILRSDRLRASIRLPEGLVPSAPGLPLALWVLGSADDSVPPAERRAVLADIGDIDLNEAVTSAIVSDVTAAMGSPASVRAHSFQFGELERTATLLAQDAHGALSGRRKRPRARVEGADIAVRAGVLVDRINRAATSTRSTVTMPLEYRSGGAARIRTVGDLVSEGVVRMVPGNRIDPDDVVADADHRVIGPDEVFGRCAVGSRGIDRLTFAADYPRGRFTVQGDIVVCGDADFGVLIDHEGAAVVLAPARVLRIVDPDAGLLPEVVAECLRGAKTRTRPRQGVRTGARWGGWEVPQLRSDHAQATRAALEELARQRRAAAELVRNIDLLTTTVVDGLARGVLVVTDASTESTEEG
;
A
#
# COMPACT_ATOMS: atom_id res chain seq x y z
N MET A 1 -40.98 8.28 -41.27
CA MET A 1 -40.49 6.87 -41.18
C MET A 1 -39.17 6.82 -41.92
N THR A 2 -38.03 6.66 -41.29
CA THR A 2 -37.74 6.23 -39.92
C THR A 2 -36.25 6.51 -39.68
N THR A 3 -35.98 7.14 -38.53
CA THR A 3 -34.83 6.95 -37.63
C THR A 3 -33.40 7.17 -38.15
N ASP A 4 -32.47 7.70 -37.37
CA ASP A 4 -32.48 8.50 -36.15
C ASP A 4 -30.98 8.75 -35.88
N THR A 5 -30.64 9.99 -35.58
CA THR A 5 -29.61 10.44 -34.63
C THR A 5 -28.59 9.38 -34.13
N SER A 6 -27.41 9.35 -34.75
CA SER A 6 -26.16 8.93 -34.08
C SER A 6 -25.05 9.92 -34.38
N MET A 7 -25.19 11.16 -33.91
CA MET A 7 -24.00 12.00 -33.71
C MET A 7 -23.37 11.58 -32.37
N ASP A 8 -22.62 10.48 -32.43
CA ASP A 8 -21.55 10.19 -31.49
C ASP A 8 -20.63 11.42 -31.47
N SER A 9 -20.73 12.23 -30.41
CA SER A 9 -19.78 13.32 -30.19
C SER A 9 -18.44 12.70 -29.75
N ALA A 10 -17.66 12.24 -30.72
CA ALA A 10 -16.34 11.67 -30.51
C ALA A 10 -15.46 12.62 -29.69
N LEU A 11 -14.95 12.17 -28.54
CA LEU A 11 -14.00 12.94 -27.76
C LEU A 11 -12.69 13.10 -28.54
N LEU A 12 -12.18 14.33 -28.65
CA LEU A 12 -10.98 14.64 -29.41
C LEU A 12 -9.76 14.98 -28.52
N LEU A 13 -8.88 14.00 -28.31
CA LEU A 13 -7.66 14.12 -27.51
C LEU A 13 -6.50 14.80 -28.25
N THR A 14 -5.69 15.61 -27.58
CA THR A 14 -4.36 15.99 -28.08
C THR A 14 -3.30 14.95 -27.69
N ARG A 15 -2.10 14.98 -28.28
CA ARG A 15 -0.96 14.15 -27.80
C ARG A 15 -0.64 14.35 -26.31
N SER A 16 -0.88 15.55 -25.77
CA SER A 16 -0.75 15.80 -24.32
C SER A 16 -1.87 15.12 -23.53
N GLY A 17 -3.10 15.15 -24.04
CA GLY A 17 -4.24 14.41 -23.48
C GLY A 17 -4.01 12.90 -23.47
N ILE A 18 -3.50 12.32 -24.57
CA ILE A 18 -3.14 10.89 -24.66
C ILE A 18 -2.06 10.52 -23.65
N ALA A 19 -1.05 11.38 -23.46
CA ALA A 19 0.02 11.13 -22.50
C ALA A 19 -0.50 11.11 -21.07
N ALA A 20 -1.37 12.06 -20.75
CA ALA A 20 -2.05 12.15 -19.46
C ALA A 20 -2.96 10.94 -19.21
N LEU A 21 -3.70 10.51 -20.24
CA LEU A 21 -4.59 9.34 -20.20
C LEU A 21 -3.82 8.04 -19.95
N ALA A 22 -2.67 7.87 -20.61
CA ALA A 22 -1.85 6.67 -20.48
C ALA A 22 -0.90 6.69 -19.27
N GLY A 23 -0.86 7.77 -18.47
CA GLY A 23 0.05 7.90 -17.34
C GLY A 23 1.53 7.99 -17.74
N VAL A 24 1.84 8.56 -18.90
CA VAL A 24 3.20 8.69 -19.46
C VAL A 24 3.54 10.15 -19.77
N ARG A 25 4.82 10.43 -20.03
CA ARG A 25 5.26 11.76 -20.48
C ARG A 25 4.94 11.96 -21.96
N ARG A 26 4.58 13.19 -22.37
CA ARG A 26 4.25 13.55 -23.77
C ARG A 26 5.23 13.01 -24.83
N PRO A 27 6.58 13.03 -24.65
CA PRO A 27 7.50 12.47 -25.64
C PRO A 27 7.29 10.97 -25.91
N VAL A 28 6.77 10.21 -24.94
CA VAL A 28 6.48 8.77 -25.10
C VAL A 28 5.38 8.56 -26.13
N VAL A 29 4.37 9.43 -26.16
CA VAL A 29 3.28 9.37 -27.16
C VAL A 29 3.81 9.68 -28.56
N THR A 30 4.74 10.63 -28.70
CA THR A 30 5.41 10.88 -29.99
C THR A 30 6.20 9.65 -30.43
N VAL A 31 6.93 9.01 -29.51
CA VAL A 31 7.67 7.76 -29.80
C VAL A 31 6.70 6.64 -30.21
N TRP A 32 5.52 6.53 -29.61
CA TRP A 32 4.50 5.58 -30.02
C TRP A 32 3.96 5.87 -31.42
N ALA A 33 3.62 7.13 -31.71
CA ALA A 33 3.16 7.55 -33.02
C ALA A 33 4.19 7.23 -34.12
N ASP A 34 5.48 7.42 -33.84
CA ASP A 34 6.56 7.10 -34.79
C ASP A 34 6.80 5.59 -34.91
N ARG A 35 6.92 4.89 -33.77
CA ARG A 35 7.24 3.45 -33.72
C ARG A 35 6.13 2.58 -34.29
N TYR A 36 4.88 3.00 -34.11
CA TYR A 36 3.70 2.28 -34.58
C TYR A 36 3.04 2.96 -35.78
N ARG A 37 3.80 3.73 -36.55
CA ARG A 37 3.32 4.36 -37.79
C ARG A 37 2.97 3.36 -38.88
N ILE A 38 3.68 2.23 -38.94
CA ILE A 38 3.55 1.21 -39.99
C ILE A 38 3.54 -0.18 -39.34
N GLY A 39 2.53 -1.00 -39.62
CA GLY A 39 2.41 -2.36 -39.10
C GLY A 39 0.95 -2.82 -38.97
N GLY A 40 0.72 -4.06 -38.47
CA GLY A 40 -0.62 -4.67 -38.38
C GLY A 40 -1.56 -4.10 -37.31
N ASP A 41 -1.13 -3.10 -36.53
CA ASP A 41 -1.93 -2.45 -35.49
C ASP A 41 -1.42 -1.00 -35.25
N PRO A 42 -1.54 -0.10 -36.24
CA PRO A 42 -0.88 1.21 -36.21
C PRO A 42 -1.43 2.15 -35.12
N PHE A 43 -0.66 3.17 -34.76
CA PHE A 43 -1.15 4.24 -33.88
C PHE A 43 -2.33 4.97 -34.53
N PRO A 44 -3.41 5.27 -33.79
CA PRO A 44 -4.60 5.93 -34.34
C PRO A 44 -4.30 7.22 -35.10
N ALA A 45 -5.00 7.41 -36.22
CA ALA A 45 -4.85 8.61 -37.04
C ALA A 45 -5.57 9.81 -36.39
N PRO A 46 -5.09 11.04 -36.57
CA PRO A 46 -5.80 12.21 -36.10
C PRO A 46 -7.10 12.40 -36.89
N VAL A 47 -8.20 12.63 -36.18
CA VAL A 47 -9.53 12.90 -36.75
C VAL A 47 -9.66 14.36 -37.19
N GLN A 48 -8.95 15.26 -36.49
CA GLN A 48 -8.96 16.68 -36.80
C GLN A 48 -7.57 17.29 -36.55
N SER A 49 -7.24 18.37 -37.26
CA SER A 49 -6.07 19.19 -36.95
C SER A 49 -6.49 20.65 -36.93
N VAL A 50 -6.45 21.29 -35.76
CA VAL A 50 -6.88 22.69 -35.55
C VAL A 50 -5.68 23.49 -35.08
N GLY A 51 -5.32 24.56 -35.80
CA GLY A 51 -4.18 25.43 -35.43
C GLY A 51 -2.83 24.70 -35.38
N GLY A 52 -2.66 23.61 -36.15
CA GLY A 52 -1.44 22.79 -36.13
C GLY A 52 -1.34 21.80 -34.96
N GLN A 53 -2.41 21.62 -34.17
CA GLN A 53 -2.52 20.56 -33.17
C GLN A 53 -3.41 19.43 -33.68
N ASP A 54 -2.80 18.24 -33.80
CA ASP A 54 -3.49 16.99 -34.10
C ASP A 54 -4.38 16.55 -32.93
N ARG A 55 -5.62 16.23 -33.26
CA ARG A 55 -6.68 15.75 -32.37
C ARG A 55 -7.09 14.33 -32.77
N PHE A 56 -7.19 13.43 -31.80
CA PHE A 56 -7.37 11.99 -31.98
C PHE A 56 -8.68 11.53 -31.36
N ASP A 57 -9.31 10.52 -31.93
CA ASP A 57 -10.48 9.89 -31.33
C ASP A 57 -10.11 9.23 -30.00
N GLY A 58 -10.80 9.63 -28.93
CA GLY A 58 -10.56 9.13 -27.58
C GLY A 58 -10.79 7.63 -27.45
N ALA A 59 -11.89 7.12 -28.01
CA ALA A 59 -12.26 5.70 -27.91
C ALA A 59 -11.28 4.83 -28.70
N GLU A 60 -10.84 5.30 -29.87
CA GLU A 60 -9.83 4.61 -30.68
C GLU A 60 -8.48 4.55 -29.94
N ILE A 61 -8.08 5.64 -29.27
CA ILE A 61 -6.86 5.69 -28.44
C ILE A 61 -6.94 4.73 -27.26
N VAL A 62 -8.04 4.71 -26.50
CA VAL A 62 -8.22 3.77 -25.38
C VAL A 62 -8.16 2.34 -25.86
N ALA A 63 -8.92 2.01 -26.91
CA ALA A 63 -8.93 0.67 -27.48
C ALA A 63 -7.53 0.22 -27.94
N TRP A 64 -6.75 1.14 -28.50
CA TRP A 64 -5.37 0.89 -28.93
C TRP A 64 -4.42 0.68 -27.75
N LEU A 65 -4.47 1.54 -26.73
CA LEU A 65 -3.63 1.44 -25.52
C LEU A 65 -3.91 0.14 -24.76
N THR A 66 -5.19 -0.23 -24.58
CA THR A 66 -5.62 -1.44 -23.90
C THR A 66 -5.17 -2.70 -24.66
N ARG A 67 -5.35 -2.73 -25.98
CA ARG A 67 -4.96 -3.88 -26.83
C ARG A 67 -3.46 -4.13 -26.81
N ARG A 68 -2.66 -3.05 -26.75
CA ARG A 68 -1.19 -3.14 -26.70
C ARG A 68 -0.60 -3.19 -25.30
N ARG A 69 -1.42 -2.98 -24.26
CA ARG A 69 -0.98 -2.86 -22.85
C ARG A 69 0.14 -1.82 -22.69
N LEU A 70 -0.09 -0.65 -23.27
CA LEU A 70 0.83 0.49 -23.22
C LEU A 70 0.29 1.55 -22.26
N GLY A 71 1.18 2.10 -21.44
CA GLY A 71 0.82 3.07 -20.40
C GLY A 71 1.10 2.53 -19.00
N ASN A 72 1.03 3.42 -18.01
CA ASN A 72 1.10 3.11 -16.58
C ASN A 72 -0.25 3.31 -15.89
N ASN A 73 -1.28 3.66 -16.66
CA ASN A 73 -2.64 3.80 -16.16
C ASN A 73 -3.41 2.56 -16.57
N ASP A 74 -3.89 1.79 -15.60
CA ASP A 74 -4.75 0.64 -15.87
C ASP A 74 -6.22 1.07 -16.06
N ALA A 75 -6.54 2.32 -15.69
CA ALA A 75 -7.86 2.94 -15.75
C ALA A 75 -7.99 3.95 -16.93
N VAL A 76 -7.45 3.59 -18.10
CA VAL A 76 -7.38 4.48 -19.29
C VAL A 76 -8.78 4.83 -19.81
N ALA A 77 -9.75 3.94 -19.64
CA ALA A 77 -11.12 4.15 -20.12
C ALA A 77 -11.90 5.11 -19.21
N GLU A 78 -11.77 4.95 -17.89
CA GLU A 78 -12.37 5.81 -16.88
C GLU A 78 -11.84 7.25 -17.00
N ASP A 79 -10.52 7.40 -17.15
CA ASP A 79 -9.88 8.71 -17.33
C ASP A 79 -10.31 9.40 -18.63
N LEU A 80 -10.71 8.65 -19.66
CA LEU A 80 -11.18 9.19 -20.94
C LEU A 80 -12.58 9.80 -20.79
N ALA A 81 -13.48 9.06 -20.14
CA ALA A 81 -14.83 9.52 -19.86
C ALA A 81 -14.79 10.84 -19.08
N VAL A 82 -13.91 10.96 -18.09
CA VAL A 82 -13.74 12.22 -17.35
C VAL A 82 -13.04 13.31 -18.16
N HIS A 83 -12.07 12.97 -19.02
CA HIS A 83 -11.47 13.98 -19.90
C HIS A 83 -12.48 14.57 -20.89
N ALA A 84 -13.44 13.76 -21.34
CA ALA A 84 -14.56 14.25 -22.14
C ALA A 84 -15.47 15.24 -21.42
N ALA A 85 -15.42 15.24 -20.09
CA ALA A 85 -16.30 16.03 -19.24
C ALA A 85 -15.87 17.47 -19.23
N LEU A 86 -14.58 17.64 -18.96
CA LEU A 86 -13.94 18.92 -18.80
C LEU A 86 -13.65 19.59 -20.15
N ASP A 87 -13.58 18.81 -21.24
CA ASP A 87 -13.41 19.32 -22.62
C ASP A 87 -14.76 19.39 -23.38
N HIS A 88 -15.90 19.12 -22.71
CA HIS A 88 -17.22 19.41 -23.27
C HIS A 88 -17.29 20.91 -23.55
N ARG A 89 -17.79 21.28 -24.74
CA ARG A 89 -17.93 22.69 -25.14
C ARG A 89 -19.12 23.31 -24.40
N SER A 90 -18.90 23.61 -23.13
CA SER A 90 -19.77 24.43 -22.30
C SER A 90 -19.40 25.90 -22.52
N ASP A 91 -20.41 26.77 -22.49
CA ASP A 91 -20.18 28.23 -22.45
C ASP A 91 -19.88 28.71 -21.02
N LEU A 92 -19.94 27.81 -20.03
CA LEU A 92 -19.66 28.08 -18.63
C LEU A 92 -18.16 28.09 -18.32
N GLU A 93 -17.79 28.76 -17.23
CA GLU A 93 -16.42 28.75 -16.73
C GLU A 93 -16.04 27.31 -16.28
N PRO A 94 -14.83 26.81 -16.60
CA PRO A 94 -14.43 25.45 -16.23
C PRO A 94 -14.56 25.11 -14.74
N GLY A 95 -14.39 26.12 -13.87
CA GLY A 95 -14.63 25.97 -12.43
C GLY A 95 -16.09 25.64 -12.12
N VAL A 96 -17.05 26.33 -12.73
CA VAL A 96 -18.49 26.07 -12.55
C VAL A 96 -18.86 24.67 -13.03
N VAL A 97 -18.33 24.26 -14.18
CA VAL A 97 -18.55 22.91 -14.71
C VAL A 97 -17.99 21.85 -13.75
N PHE A 98 -16.78 22.05 -13.24
CA PHE A 98 -16.16 21.13 -12.27
C PHE A 98 -16.98 21.02 -10.98
N GLU A 99 -17.36 22.15 -10.38
CA GLU A 99 -18.15 22.14 -9.14
C GLU A 99 -19.53 21.53 -9.36
N GLY A 100 -20.19 21.82 -10.49
CA GLY A 100 -21.48 21.23 -10.85
C GLY A 100 -21.40 19.72 -11.12
N ILE A 101 -20.38 19.22 -11.81
CA ILE A 101 -20.19 17.78 -12.03
C ILE A 101 -19.92 17.06 -10.70
N THR A 102 -19.09 17.62 -9.82
CA THR A 102 -18.84 17.02 -8.50
C THR A 102 -20.10 17.03 -7.62
N ALA A 103 -20.94 18.06 -7.71
CA ALA A 103 -22.23 18.15 -7.03
C ALA A 103 -23.23 17.11 -7.55
N LEU A 104 -23.34 16.93 -8.87
CA LEU A 104 -24.17 15.89 -9.47
C LEU A 104 -23.69 14.48 -9.08
N LEU A 105 -22.39 14.21 -9.07
CA LEU A 105 -21.86 12.92 -8.58
C LEU A 105 -22.19 12.68 -7.10
N CYS A 106 -22.16 13.73 -6.28
CA CYS A 106 -22.58 13.67 -4.88
C CYS A 106 -24.08 13.40 -4.74
N LEU A 107 -24.93 14.10 -5.50
CA LEU A 107 -26.37 13.87 -5.53
C LEU A 107 -26.70 12.44 -5.97
N LYS A 108 -26.07 11.97 -7.06
CA LYS A 108 -26.20 10.58 -7.54
C LYS A 108 -25.87 9.56 -6.46
N TRP A 109 -24.82 9.80 -5.67
CA TRP A 109 -24.43 8.95 -4.55
C TRP A 109 -25.49 8.94 -3.44
N MET A 110 -26.02 10.11 -3.06
CA MET A 110 -27.02 10.22 -1.99
C MET A 110 -28.37 9.60 -2.38
N MET A 111 -28.79 9.76 -3.63
CA MET A 111 -30.04 9.19 -4.15
C MET A 111 -29.92 7.69 -4.45
N GLY A 112 -28.75 7.23 -4.90
CA GLY A 112 -28.56 5.85 -5.38
C GLY A 112 -29.30 5.54 -6.69
N ALA A 113 -29.64 6.57 -7.49
CA ALA A 113 -30.45 6.46 -8.72
C ALA A 113 -29.76 7.07 -9.95
N GLN A 114 -30.38 6.96 -11.13
CA GLN A 114 -29.94 7.65 -12.34
C GLN A 114 -30.48 9.09 -12.34
N LEU A 115 -29.63 10.05 -12.72
CA LEU A 115 -30.01 11.46 -12.72
C LEU A 115 -30.64 11.89 -14.05
N GLY A 116 -30.31 11.22 -15.14
CA GLY A 116 -30.74 11.55 -16.49
C GLY A 116 -32.24 11.38 -16.75
N ASP A 117 -32.94 10.64 -15.88
CA ASP A 117 -34.38 10.46 -15.93
C ASP A 117 -35.15 11.66 -15.34
N LEU A 118 -34.45 12.52 -14.58
CA LEU A 118 -35.03 13.69 -13.91
C LEU A 118 -34.95 14.93 -14.79
N ASP A 119 -35.94 15.81 -14.67
CA ASP A 119 -35.88 17.13 -15.25
C ASP A 119 -35.15 18.15 -14.34
N THR A 120 -35.04 19.39 -14.79
CA THR A 120 -34.32 20.44 -14.07
C THR A 120 -34.96 20.77 -12.72
N GLU A 121 -36.30 20.76 -12.62
CA GLU A 121 -37.00 21.07 -11.37
C GLU A 121 -36.85 19.90 -10.39
N GLU A 122 -37.04 18.67 -10.88
CA GLU A 122 -36.85 17.45 -10.08
C GLU A 122 -35.41 17.33 -9.54
N LEU A 123 -34.38 17.66 -10.34
CA LEU A 123 -32.99 17.65 -9.87
C LEU A 123 -32.71 18.66 -8.75
N LEU A 124 -33.38 19.82 -8.79
CA LEU A 124 -33.23 20.85 -7.77
C LEU A 124 -34.01 20.50 -6.49
N ASP A 125 -35.19 19.91 -6.63
CA ASP A 125 -35.99 19.40 -5.50
C ASP A 125 -35.23 18.30 -4.75
N GLU A 126 -34.62 17.34 -5.48
CA GLU A 126 -33.79 16.29 -4.88
C GLU A 126 -32.52 16.84 -4.22
N ALA A 127 -31.95 17.91 -4.76
CA ALA A 127 -30.83 18.60 -4.13
C ALA A 127 -31.22 19.28 -2.82
N ASP A 128 -32.39 19.92 -2.75
CA ASP A 128 -32.91 20.53 -1.50
C ASP A 128 -33.29 19.47 -0.46
N GLU A 129 -33.88 18.35 -0.87
CA GLU A 129 -34.23 17.24 0.03
C GLU A 129 -32.98 16.62 0.69
N HIS A 130 -31.91 16.43 -0.08
CA HIS A 130 -30.67 15.81 0.41
C HIS A 130 -29.65 16.78 1.02
N ASP A 131 -29.71 18.07 0.67
CA ASP A 131 -28.84 19.15 1.18
C ASP A 131 -29.64 20.42 1.50
N PRO A 132 -30.53 20.38 2.51
CA PRO A 132 -31.49 21.47 2.79
C PRO A 132 -30.84 22.75 3.32
N ASP A 133 -29.61 22.64 3.84
CA ASP A 133 -28.83 23.79 4.33
C ASP A 133 -27.92 24.36 3.23
N ASP A 134 -28.01 23.84 2.00
CA ASP A 134 -27.14 24.14 0.86
C ASP A 134 -25.66 24.19 1.27
N GLU A 135 -25.17 23.12 1.89
CA GLU A 135 -23.78 23.04 2.32
C GLU A 135 -22.84 22.60 1.19
N MET A 136 -23.36 21.91 0.15
CA MET A 136 -22.50 21.23 -0.83
C MET A 136 -23.12 20.84 -2.19
N VAL A 137 -24.43 20.99 -2.46
CA VAL A 137 -25.04 20.56 -3.73
C VAL A 137 -25.82 21.66 -4.42
N TYR A 138 -26.80 22.25 -3.74
CA TYR A 138 -27.87 23.02 -4.40
C TYR A 138 -27.36 24.22 -5.20
N SER A 139 -26.51 25.07 -4.59
CA SER A 139 -25.91 26.23 -5.26
C SER A 139 -25.10 25.86 -6.51
N GLU A 140 -24.37 24.73 -6.49
CA GLU A 140 -23.59 24.27 -7.63
C GLU A 140 -24.46 23.80 -8.79
N LEU A 141 -25.60 23.17 -8.52
CA LEU A 141 -26.53 22.75 -9.56
C LEU A 141 -27.21 23.95 -10.23
N ILE A 142 -27.61 24.94 -9.44
CA ILE A 142 -28.17 26.20 -9.97
C ILE A 142 -27.16 26.89 -10.88
N ALA A 143 -25.88 26.89 -10.52
CA ALA A 143 -24.82 27.54 -11.29
C ALA A 143 -24.63 26.92 -12.69
N LEU A 144 -25.05 25.67 -12.92
CA LEU A 144 -25.05 25.04 -14.25
C LEU A 144 -26.14 25.61 -15.18
N GLY A 145 -27.18 26.23 -14.61
CA GLY A 145 -28.27 26.85 -15.36
C GLY A 145 -28.89 25.92 -16.42
N PRO A 146 -29.00 26.34 -17.69
CA PRO A 146 -29.64 25.54 -18.73
C PRO A 146 -28.88 24.25 -19.09
N GLU A 147 -27.60 24.13 -18.70
CA GLU A 147 -26.79 22.95 -18.97
C GLU A 147 -26.98 21.84 -17.93
N LEU A 148 -27.70 22.08 -16.82
CA LEU A 148 -27.87 21.13 -15.71
C LEU A 148 -28.28 19.73 -16.18
N ARG A 149 -29.33 19.64 -17.01
CA ARG A 149 -29.85 18.36 -17.50
C ARG A 149 -28.85 17.63 -18.41
N THR A 150 -28.15 18.38 -19.25
CA THR A 150 -27.10 17.82 -20.12
C THR A 150 -25.97 17.26 -19.28
N MET A 151 -25.57 17.95 -18.22
CA MET A 151 -24.53 17.51 -17.29
C MET A 151 -24.97 16.31 -16.45
N ALA A 152 -26.23 16.23 -16.03
CA ALA A 152 -26.78 15.08 -15.31
C ALA A 152 -26.69 13.78 -16.13
N LEU A 153 -27.17 13.81 -17.39
CA LEU A 153 -27.05 12.69 -18.34
C LEU A 153 -25.60 12.26 -18.57
N TYR A 154 -24.70 13.23 -18.45
CA TYR A 154 -23.30 13.03 -18.72
C TYR A 154 -22.57 12.45 -17.51
N VAL A 155 -22.93 12.88 -16.29
CA VAL A 155 -22.49 12.31 -15.02
C VAL A 155 -22.88 10.85 -14.90
N ASP A 156 -24.08 10.46 -15.33
CA ASP A 156 -24.48 9.04 -15.36
C ASP A 156 -23.53 8.20 -16.21
N ARG A 157 -23.14 8.69 -17.40
CA ARG A 157 -22.19 7.99 -18.27
C ARG A 157 -20.79 7.91 -17.67
N ILE A 158 -20.33 8.96 -16.97
CA ILE A 158 -19.04 8.93 -16.27
C ILE A 158 -19.08 7.89 -15.16
N ALA A 159 -20.13 7.91 -14.34
CA ALA A 159 -20.28 6.97 -13.22
C ALA A 159 -20.36 5.53 -13.72
N ASP A 160 -21.10 5.27 -14.81
CA ASP A 160 -21.18 3.95 -15.46
C ASP A 160 -19.81 3.52 -16.00
N ALA A 161 -19.06 4.44 -16.63
CA ALA A 161 -17.72 4.15 -17.15
C ALA A 161 -16.70 3.88 -16.03
N ALA A 162 -16.81 4.60 -14.91
CA ALA A 162 -15.97 4.43 -13.74
C ALA A 162 -16.47 3.33 -12.79
N TYR A 163 -17.54 2.61 -13.14
CA TYR A 163 -18.27 1.63 -12.33
C TYR A 163 -19.00 2.19 -11.10
N THR A 164 -18.52 3.29 -10.49
CA THR A 164 -19.18 3.93 -9.35
C THR A 164 -19.10 5.46 -9.40
N PRO A 165 -20.04 6.19 -8.77
CA PRO A 165 -19.92 7.64 -8.58
C PRO A 165 -18.66 8.04 -7.80
N LEU A 166 -18.21 7.20 -6.88
CA LEU A 166 -17.00 7.41 -6.09
C LEU A 166 -15.75 7.39 -6.96
N ASP A 167 -15.60 6.36 -7.79
CA ASP A 167 -14.45 6.23 -8.68
C ASP A 167 -14.41 7.37 -9.70
N ALA A 168 -15.58 7.75 -10.26
CA ALA A 168 -15.73 8.93 -11.11
C ALA A 168 -15.26 10.22 -10.41
N PHE A 169 -15.65 10.40 -9.15
CA PHE A 169 -15.26 11.56 -8.34
C PHE A 169 -13.73 11.59 -8.11
N GLU A 170 -13.12 10.46 -7.75
CA GLU A 170 -11.68 10.40 -7.51
C GLU A 170 -10.86 10.59 -8.80
N VAL A 171 -11.36 10.12 -9.94
CA VAL A 171 -10.76 10.43 -11.24
C VAL A 171 -10.74 11.94 -11.49
N LEU A 172 -11.87 12.64 -11.26
CA LEU A 172 -11.93 14.11 -11.36
C LEU A 172 -10.95 14.80 -10.41
N MET A 173 -10.86 14.35 -9.16
CA MET A 173 -9.93 14.91 -8.17
C MET A 173 -8.46 14.73 -8.58
N ARG A 174 -8.10 13.58 -9.17
CA ARG A 174 -6.74 13.38 -9.73
C ARG A 174 -6.46 14.34 -10.89
N GLN A 175 -7.47 14.63 -11.72
CA GLN A 175 -7.33 15.57 -12.83
C GLN A 175 -7.22 17.03 -12.37
N ARG A 176 -7.87 17.42 -11.27
CA ARG A 176 -7.77 18.76 -10.69
C ARG A 176 -6.32 19.22 -10.50
N THR A 177 -5.45 18.33 -10.03
CA THR A 177 -4.01 18.63 -9.86
C THR A 177 -3.27 18.95 -11.17
N ARG A 178 -3.85 18.58 -12.32
CA ARG A 178 -3.30 18.79 -13.66
C ARG A 178 -3.79 20.09 -14.31
N TYR A 179 -4.87 20.68 -13.79
CA TYR A 179 -5.50 21.88 -14.31
C TYR A 179 -5.43 23.00 -13.26
N PRO A 180 -4.41 23.88 -13.31
CA PRO A 180 -4.19 24.91 -12.29
C PRO A 180 -5.37 25.88 -12.08
N HIS A 181 -6.25 26.00 -13.08
CA HIS A 181 -7.47 26.83 -13.01
C HIS A 181 -8.61 26.16 -12.24
N LEU A 182 -8.57 24.85 -12.01
CA LEU A 182 -9.52 24.11 -11.15
C LEU A 182 -9.06 24.06 -9.67
N GLY A 183 -7.91 24.67 -9.36
CA GLY A 183 -7.36 24.76 -8.01
C GLY A 183 -5.84 24.90 -8.02
N SER A 184 -5.33 25.86 -7.25
CA SER A 184 -3.89 26.05 -7.04
C SER A 184 -3.47 25.37 -5.74
N GLY A 185 -2.68 24.31 -5.85
CA GLY A 185 -2.23 23.54 -4.72
C GLY A 185 -0.93 22.79 -4.99
N PRO A 186 0.10 22.88 -4.13
CA PRO A 186 1.22 21.93 -4.20
C PRO A 186 0.68 20.52 -4.03
N ALA A 187 1.22 19.56 -4.79
CA ALA A 187 0.84 18.15 -4.69
C ALA A 187 0.92 17.70 -3.22
N GLY A 188 -0.20 17.16 -2.70
CA GLY A 188 -0.34 16.65 -1.34
C GLY A 188 0.69 15.58 -0.99
N VAL A 189 0.70 15.11 0.25
CA VAL A 189 1.68 14.12 0.69
C VAL A 189 1.54 12.80 -0.08
N ALA A 190 2.63 12.05 -0.17
CA ALA A 190 2.65 10.76 -0.84
C ALA A 190 1.66 9.79 -0.16
N ALA A 191 1.02 8.91 -0.94
CA ALA A 191 0.02 7.96 -0.43
C ALA A 191 0.52 7.13 0.76
N ARG A 192 1.81 6.77 0.79
CA ARG A 192 2.45 6.08 1.94
C ARG A 192 2.44 6.89 3.24
N ALA A 193 2.56 8.21 3.17
CA ALA A 193 2.48 9.10 4.33
C ALA A 193 1.05 9.21 4.85
N SER A 194 0.07 9.42 3.95
CA SER A 194 -1.36 9.44 4.32
C SER A 194 -1.80 8.09 4.90
N ALA A 195 -1.34 6.97 4.34
CA ALA A 195 -1.62 5.63 4.84
C ALA A 195 -1.04 5.40 6.25
N MET A 196 0.17 5.90 6.52
CA MET A 196 0.77 5.84 7.86
C MET A 196 -0.03 6.68 8.87
N VAL A 197 -0.40 7.91 8.52
CA VAL A 197 -1.22 8.77 9.39
C VAL A 197 -2.58 8.12 9.64
N ALA A 198 -3.22 7.56 8.61
CA ALA A 198 -4.47 6.83 8.74
C ALA A 198 -4.33 5.59 9.63
N ALA A 199 -3.22 4.85 9.53
CA ALA A 199 -2.95 3.71 10.40
C ALA A 199 -2.80 4.11 11.86
N VAL A 200 -2.09 5.21 12.13
CA VAL A 200 -1.99 5.77 13.48
C VAL A 200 -3.36 6.24 13.97
N ALA A 201 -4.07 7.07 13.22
CA ALA A 201 -5.38 7.60 13.59
C ALA A 201 -6.41 6.50 13.89
N THR A 202 -6.47 5.46 13.04
CA THR A 202 -7.38 4.31 13.24
C THR A 202 -6.99 3.45 14.45
N SER A 203 -5.70 3.34 14.78
CA SER A 203 -5.25 2.61 15.99
C SER A 203 -5.57 3.34 17.30
N LEU A 204 -5.78 4.66 17.24
CA LEU A 204 -6.10 5.51 18.39
C LEU A 204 -7.62 5.73 18.54
N ALA A 205 -8.38 5.37 17.52
CA ALA A 205 -9.84 5.46 17.50
C ALA A 205 -10.48 4.13 17.89
N ASP A 206 -11.64 4.22 18.54
CA ASP A 206 -12.65 3.17 18.49
C ASP A 206 -13.49 3.41 17.22
N PRO A 207 -13.40 2.58 16.17
CA PRO A 207 -14.02 2.85 14.87
C PRO A 207 -15.52 3.13 14.93
N ASP A 208 -16.22 2.53 15.88
CA ASP A 208 -17.68 2.63 15.99
C ASP A 208 -18.13 3.86 16.81
N HIS A 209 -17.21 4.51 17.52
CA HIS A 209 -17.52 5.54 18.50
C HIS A 209 -16.70 6.83 18.36
N ALA A 210 -15.67 6.84 17.51
CA ALA A 210 -14.82 8.01 17.30
C ALA A 210 -15.34 8.90 16.17
N THR A 211 -15.36 10.21 16.42
CA THR A 211 -15.48 11.20 15.34
C THR A 211 -14.11 11.55 14.80
N PHE A 212 -13.90 11.44 13.49
CA PHE A 212 -12.66 11.89 12.85
C PHE A 212 -12.80 13.36 12.46
N VAL A 213 -11.80 14.17 12.80
CA VAL A 213 -11.89 15.62 12.66
C VAL A 213 -10.76 16.14 11.77
N ASP A 214 -11.10 16.83 10.68
CA ASP A 214 -10.11 17.61 9.91
C ASP A 214 -10.38 19.11 10.13
N PRO A 215 -9.58 19.78 10.96
CA PRO A 215 -9.76 21.20 11.27
C PRO A 215 -9.27 22.12 10.13
N ILE A 216 -8.73 21.59 9.04
CA ILE A 216 -8.17 22.37 7.94
C ILE A 216 -9.19 22.46 6.80
N PRO A 217 -9.65 23.67 6.40
CA PRO A 217 -10.56 23.83 5.27
C PRO A 217 -10.00 23.22 3.97
N GLY A 218 -10.77 22.31 3.37
CA GLY A 218 -10.36 21.60 2.15
C GLY A 218 -9.52 20.33 2.38
N GLY A 219 -9.12 20.04 3.62
CA GLY A 219 -8.45 18.80 4.00
C GLY A 219 -9.39 17.60 3.82
N THR A 220 -9.04 16.68 2.92
CA THR A 220 -9.82 15.44 2.71
C THR A 220 -8.95 14.21 2.54
N ASP A 221 -7.70 14.36 2.08
CA ASP A 221 -6.82 13.23 1.76
C ASP A 221 -6.58 12.30 2.96
N LEU A 222 -6.42 12.86 4.17
CA LEU A 222 -6.24 12.05 5.38
C LEU A 222 -7.51 11.29 5.76
N LEU A 223 -8.69 11.93 5.71
CA LEU A 223 -9.97 11.26 5.98
C LEU A 223 -10.29 10.20 4.93
N VAL A 224 -9.99 10.44 3.65
CA VAL A 224 -10.09 9.41 2.61
C VAL A 224 -9.14 8.23 2.90
N ALA A 225 -7.92 8.50 3.35
CA ALA A 225 -6.98 7.45 3.75
C ALA A 225 -7.47 6.67 4.99
N VAL A 226 -8.10 7.34 5.96
CA VAL A 226 -8.74 6.71 7.13
C VAL A 226 -9.90 5.82 6.67
N ARG A 227 -10.79 6.30 5.80
CA ARG A 227 -11.96 5.54 5.31
C ARG A 227 -11.59 4.20 4.70
N ARG A 228 -10.48 4.15 3.93
CA ARG A 228 -9.95 2.94 3.30
C ARG A 228 -9.47 1.88 4.28
N ARG A 229 -9.23 2.24 5.54
CA ARG A 229 -8.81 1.32 6.61
C ARG A 229 -9.96 0.87 7.50
N LEU A 230 -11.09 1.58 7.45
CA LEU A 230 -12.27 1.21 8.21
C LEU A 230 -13.02 0.09 7.47
N PRO A 231 -13.69 -0.82 8.21
CA PRO A 231 -14.53 -1.84 7.59
C PRO A 231 -15.56 -1.23 6.64
N GLU A 232 -15.93 -1.94 5.58
CA GLU A 232 -16.91 -1.43 4.60
C GLU A 232 -18.27 -1.12 5.23
N TYR A 233 -18.67 -1.92 6.22
CA TYR A 233 -19.92 -1.78 6.97
C TYR A 233 -19.88 -0.71 8.07
N ALA A 234 -18.71 -0.10 8.34
CA ALA A 234 -18.64 0.98 9.31
C ALA A 234 -19.31 2.24 8.75
N SER A 235 -20.03 2.97 9.61
CA SER A 235 -20.64 4.26 9.30
C SER A 235 -19.85 5.38 9.99
N PRO A 236 -18.65 5.73 9.50
CA PRO A 236 -17.78 6.63 10.22
C PRO A 236 -18.30 8.06 10.16
N VAL A 237 -18.08 8.77 11.27
CA VAL A 237 -18.53 10.15 11.43
C VAL A 237 -17.34 11.09 11.27
N ALA A 238 -17.50 12.10 10.41
CA ALA A 238 -16.49 13.14 10.19
C ALA A 238 -17.01 14.52 10.60
N ALA A 239 -16.13 15.34 11.18
CA ALA A 239 -16.33 16.78 11.33
C ALA A 239 -15.22 17.51 10.57
N VAL A 240 -15.60 18.44 9.69
CA VAL A 240 -14.65 19.20 8.87
C VAL A 240 -14.84 20.69 9.04
N ALA A 241 -13.73 21.43 9.03
CA ALA A 241 -13.77 22.89 9.05
C ALA A 241 -14.42 23.39 7.76
N SER A 242 -15.26 24.41 7.88
CA SER A 242 -16.03 24.96 6.77
C SER A 242 -16.01 26.48 6.83
N ASP A 243 -15.43 27.09 5.80
CA ASP A 243 -15.49 28.54 5.56
C ASP A 243 -16.68 28.94 4.67
N GLY A 244 -17.53 27.97 4.28
CA GLY A 244 -18.61 28.16 3.31
C GLY A 244 -18.13 28.38 1.87
N GLY A 245 -16.82 28.40 1.64
CA GLY A 245 -16.22 28.61 0.34
C GLY A 245 -16.20 27.36 -0.53
N PRO A 246 -15.88 27.49 -1.83
CA PRO A 246 -15.89 26.37 -2.79
C PRO A 246 -15.04 25.18 -2.35
N VAL A 247 -13.91 25.45 -1.69
CA VAL A 247 -12.98 24.42 -1.20
C VAL A 247 -13.61 23.55 -0.10
N SER A 248 -14.34 24.16 0.83
CA SER A 248 -15.04 23.44 1.91
C SER A 248 -16.24 22.66 1.37
N ARG A 249 -17.00 23.24 0.43
CA ARG A 249 -18.13 22.58 -0.23
C ARG A 249 -17.67 21.35 -1.01
N LEU A 250 -16.60 21.46 -1.78
CA LEU A 250 -15.98 20.34 -2.49
C LEU A 250 -15.47 19.25 -1.53
N ALA A 251 -14.89 19.65 -0.38
CA ALA A 251 -14.44 18.70 0.63
C ALA A 251 -15.61 17.89 1.21
N ARG A 252 -16.74 18.55 1.51
CA ARG A 252 -17.98 17.88 1.94
C ARG A 252 -18.48 16.91 0.89
N ARG A 253 -18.61 17.34 -0.37
CA ARG A 253 -19.00 16.45 -1.50
C ARG A 253 -18.12 15.20 -1.56
N ARG A 254 -16.80 15.38 -1.52
CA ARG A 254 -15.85 14.26 -1.57
C ARG A 254 -16.08 13.29 -0.42
N LEU A 255 -16.15 13.78 0.81
CA LEU A 255 -16.34 12.92 1.99
C LEU A 255 -17.69 12.20 1.97
N THR A 256 -18.76 12.87 1.55
CA THR A 256 -20.09 12.26 1.37
C THR A 256 -20.03 11.08 0.41
N VAL A 257 -19.39 11.24 -0.75
CA VAL A 257 -19.21 10.18 -1.75
C VAL A 257 -18.32 9.03 -1.24
N HIS A 258 -17.42 9.29 -0.30
CA HIS A 258 -16.66 8.25 0.42
C HIS A 258 -17.45 7.56 1.55
N GLY A 259 -18.74 7.88 1.70
CA GLY A 259 -19.63 7.29 2.70
C GLY A 259 -19.42 7.82 4.12
N TRP A 260 -18.85 9.01 4.29
CA TRP A 260 -18.77 9.66 5.60
C TRP A 260 -20.11 10.26 6.01
N THR A 261 -20.48 10.07 7.27
CA THR A 261 -21.57 10.84 7.89
C THR A 261 -20.98 12.15 8.42
N LEU A 262 -21.30 13.27 7.78
CA LEU A 262 -20.79 14.59 8.18
C LEU A 262 -21.61 15.17 9.35
N ARG A 263 -20.92 15.70 10.36
CA ARG A 263 -21.57 16.39 11.49
C ARG A 263 -21.97 17.81 11.08
N ARG A 264 -23.22 18.16 11.40
CA ARG A 264 -23.75 19.53 11.28
C ARG A 264 -23.02 20.45 12.27
N GLY A 265 -22.75 21.69 11.87
CA GLY A 265 -22.04 22.70 12.69
C GLY A 265 -20.51 22.73 12.51
N GLY A 266 -19.90 21.69 11.92
CA GLY A 266 -18.46 21.66 11.62
C GLY A 266 -17.56 21.57 12.86
N VAL A 267 -16.28 21.95 12.72
CA VAL A 267 -15.26 21.83 13.78
C VAL A 267 -15.37 22.92 14.86
N ASP A 268 -16.05 24.02 14.54
CA ASP A 268 -16.19 25.17 15.46
C ASP A 268 -17.39 25.02 16.40
N ASP A 269 -18.28 24.07 16.14
CA ASP A 269 -19.34 23.70 17.07
C ASP A 269 -18.82 22.67 18.08
N ALA A 270 -18.61 23.10 19.32
CA ALA A 270 -18.19 22.23 20.42
C ALA A 270 -19.19 21.07 20.69
N ALA A 271 -20.46 21.18 20.27
CA ALA A 271 -21.44 20.10 20.34
C ALA A 271 -21.31 19.09 19.19
N ALA A 272 -20.63 19.44 18.09
CA ALA A 272 -20.41 18.55 16.95
C ALA A 272 -19.32 17.50 17.24
N VAL A 273 -18.33 17.83 18.08
CA VAL A 273 -17.22 16.95 18.48
C VAL A 273 -17.64 16.11 19.69
N HIS A 274 -17.85 14.81 19.47
CA HIS A 274 -18.21 13.85 20.53
C HIS A 274 -17.13 13.73 21.62
N ASP A 275 -17.47 13.04 22.73
CA ASP A 275 -16.55 12.72 23.84
C ASP A 275 -15.24 12.08 23.33
N ARG A 276 -15.27 11.31 22.23
CA ARG A 276 -14.09 10.72 21.58
C ARG A 276 -13.89 11.27 20.17
N ALA A 277 -12.77 11.93 19.95
CA ALA A 277 -12.43 12.51 18.65
C ALA A 277 -10.95 12.28 18.29
N VAL A 278 -10.69 12.05 17.00
CA VAL A 278 -9.34 11.95 16.45
C VAL A 278 -9.16 13.04 15.40
N PHE A 279 -8.39 14.06 15.75
CA PHE A 279 -8.01 15.13 14.86
C PHE A 279 -6.90 14.65 13.93
N VAL A 280 -7.05 14.87 12.63
CA VAL A 280 -6.05 14.56 11.62
C VAL A 280 -5.67 15.84 10.89
N MET A 281 -4.39 16.20 10.92
CA MET A 281 -3.89 17.46 10.37
C MET A 281 -2.70 17.21 9.45
N GLN A 282 -2.70 17.83 8.27
CA GLN A 282 -1.64 17.70 7.27
C GLN A 282 -1.14 19.05 6.78
N TYR A 283 0.18 19.23 6.87
CA TYR A 283 0.91 20.35 6.30
C TYR A 283 2.07 19.83 5.42
N PRO A 284 2.34 20.44 4.25
CA PRO A 284 1.62 21.57 3.68
C PRO A 284 0.20 21.20 3.22
N VAL A 285 -0.71 22.17 3.30
CA VAL A 285 -2.10 22.00 2.86
C VAL A 285 -2.16 22.17 1.36
N SER A 286 -2.81 21.23 0.66
CA SER A 286 -2.93 21.27 -0.80
C SER A 286 -3.84 22.41 -1.29
N SER A 287 -4.68 23.01 -0.45
CA SER A 287 -5.67 24.03 -0.84
C SER A 287 -5.20 25.48 -0.73
N ARG A 288 -4.02 25.74 -0.15
CA ARG A 288 -3.52 27.11 0.08
C ARG A 288 -2.01 27.25 -0.10
N ALA A 289 -1.53 28.49 -0.07
CA ALA A 289 -0.12 28.82 -0.22
C ALA A 289 0.73 28.25 0.95
N ALA A 290 2.06 28.26 0.78
CA ALA A 290 2.96 27.75 1.80
C ALA A 290 2.83 28.53 3.12
N ASP A 291 2.38 27.84 4.17
CA ASP A 291 2.17 28.41 5.49
C ASP A 291 3.48 28.80 6.18
N SER A 292 3.45 29.90 6.95
CA SER A 292 4.58 30.26 7.80
C SER A 292 4.67 29.28 9.00
N PRO A 293 5.86 29.06 9.59
CA PRO A 293 5.98 28.21 10.77
C PRO A 293 5.10 28.64 11.95
N VAL A 294 4.87 29.95 12.10
CA VAL A 294 4.01 30.49 13.17
C VAL A 294 2.56 30.12 12.92
N ASP A 295 2.07 30.24 11.68
CA ASP A 295 0.68 29.96 11.35
C ASP A 295 0.35 28.48 11.58
N VAL A 296 1.22 27.58 11.10
CA VAL A 296 1.06 26.12 11.31
C VAL A 296 1.02 25.78 12.80
N LEU A 297 1.93 26.34 13.60
CA LEU A 297 1.95 26.08 15.04
C LEU A 297 0.76 26.69 15.75
N THR A 298 0.29 27.87 15.34
CA THR A 298 -0.89 28.52 15.92
C THR A 298 -2.14 27.68 15.68
N GLU A 299 -2.32 27.15 14.46
CA GLU A 299 -3.45 26.24 14.17
C GLU A 299 -3.39 24.94 14.99
N ILE A 300 -2.19 24.38 15.19
CA ILE A 300 -2.00 23.21 16.06
C ILE A 300 -2.33 23.56 17.52
N ASP A 301 -1.92 24.74 18.00
CA ASP A 301 -2.21 25.21 19.36
C ASP A 301 -3.72 25.44 19.57
N ASP A 302 -4.41 26.07 18.61
CA ASP A 302 -5.86 26.28 18.64
C ASP A 302 -6.65 24.96 18.71
N VAL A 303 -6.17 23.92 18.03
CA VAL A 303 -6.74 22.56 18.16
C VAL A 303 -6.42 21.99 19.53
N THR A 304 -5.18 22.10 19.98
CA THR A 304 -4.71 21.60 21.29
C THR A 304 -5.50 22.21 22.46
N LEU A 305 -5.87 23.50 22.38
CA LEU A 305 -6.69 24.21 23.35
C LEU A 305 -8.15 23.73 23.38
N ARG A 306 -8.69 23.25 22.25
CA ARG A 306 -10.06 22.72 22.13
C ARG A 306 -10.17 21.25 22.49
N MET A 307 -9.06 20.51 22.54
CA MET A 307 -9.07 19.07 22.82
C MET A 307 -9.57 18.76 24.23
N GLY A 308 -10.59 17.89 24.32
CA GLY A 308 -11.04 17.27 25.55
C GLY A 308 -10.08 16.22 26.09
N GLU A 309 -10.48 15.53 27.16
CA GLU A 309 -9.66 14.49 27.82
C GLU A 309 -9.51 13.23 26.96
N ARG A 310 -10.49 12.91 26.12
CA ARG A 310 -10.51 11.71 25.27
C ARG A 310 -10.29 12.02 23.79
N HIS A 311 -9.75 13.21 23.51
CA HIS A 311 -9.40 13.64 22.16
C HIS A 311 -7.92 13.34 21.90
N THR A 312 -7.63 12.94 20.67
CA THR A 312 -6.27 12.73 20.18
C THR A 312 -6.06 13.50 18.88
N ALA A 313 -4.84 13.94 18.60
CA ALA A 313 -4.50 14.59 17.35
C ALA A 313 -3.28 13.93 16.72
N VAL A 314 -3.35 13.69 15.42
CA VAL A 314 -2.26 13.16 14.60
C VAL A 314 -1.90 14.24 13.58
N VAL A 315 -0.70 14.80 13.73
CA VAL A 315 -0.26 15.99 13.00
C VAL A 315 0.94 15.62 12.13
N LEU A 316 0.78 15.75 10.82
CA LEU A 316 1.86 15.61 9.85
C LEU A 316 2.27 17.00 9.36
N ALA A 317 3.48 17.45 9.65
CA ALA A 317 3.96 18.76 9.20
C ALA A 317 5.46 18.76 8.91
N PRO A 318 6.02 19.79 8.25
CA PRO A 318 7.46 19.88 8.01
C PRO A 318 8.30 19.70 9.28
N ALA A 319 9.35 18.87 9.21
CA ALA A 319 10.24 18.61 10.34
C ALA A 319 10.89 19.90 10.86
N ARG A 320 11.11 20.88 9.98
CA ARG A 320 11.63 22.20 10.36
C ARG A 320 10.75 22.99 11.33
N ILE A 321 9.45 22.64 11.41
CA ILE A 321 8.45 23.31 12.25
C ILE A 321 8.31 22.54 13.56
N LEU A 322 8.03 21.24 13.48
CA LEU A 322 7.72 20.40 14.63
C LEU A 322 8.96 20.01 15.44
N VAL A 323 10.09 19.75 14.77
CA VAL A 323 11.19 18.98 15.34
C VAL A 323 12.49 19.77 15.44
N ASP A 324 12.87 20.47 14.37
CA ASP A 324 14.17 21.16 14.26
C ASP A 324 14.21 22.46 15.10
N PRO A 325 15.40 23.05 15.33
CA PRO A 325 15.49 24.35 15.98
C PRO A 325 14.76 25.43 15.17
N LEU A 326 13.85 26.16 15.83
CA LEU A 326 13.15 27.29 15.24
C LEU A 326 14.01 28.55 15.37
N ARG A 327 14.19 29.26 14.25
CA ARG A 327 14.88 30.56 14.23
C ARG A 327 13.97 31.71 14.64
N ASP A 328 12.67 31.54 14.42
CA ASP A 328 11.65 32.54 14.76
C ASP A 328 11.24 32.41 16.24
N ALA A 329 11.41 33.51 16.99
CA ALA A 329 11.06 33.57 18.40
C ALA A 329 9.55 33.46 18.64
N ALA A 330 8.70 33.93 17.70
CA ALA A 330 7.25 33.78 17.82
C ALA A 330 6.87 32.30 17.66
N ALA A 331 7.36 31.64 16.62
CA ALA A 331 7.14 30.21 16.39
C ALA A 331 7.64 29.36 17.57
N SER A 332 8.82 29.66 18.09
CA SER A 332 9.37 28.95 19.25
C SER A 332 8.51 29.10 20.52
N ARG A 333 7.90 30.27 20.74
CA ARG A 333 6.99 30.48 21.88
C ARG A 333 5.74 29.61 21.75
N VAL A 334 5.06 29.65 20.61
CA VAL A 334 3.86 28.84 20.34
C VAL A 334 4.17 27.35 20.47
N ARG A 335 5.29 26.89 19.90
CA ARG A 335 5.73 25.51 20.05
C ARG A 335 5.93 25.11 21.50
N SER A 336 6.60 25.96 22.28
CA SER A 336 6.78 25.74 23.70
C SER A 336 5.45 25.73 24.47
N ASP A 337 4.46 26.53 24.08
CA ASP A 337 3.12 26.53 24.70
C ASP A 337 2.39 25.20 24.45
N ILE A 338 2.44 24.66 23.23
CA ILE A 338 1.92 23.33 22.92
C ILE A 338 2.62 22.26 23.77
N LEU A 339 3.95 22.33 23.92
CA LEU A 339 4.68 21.38 24.78
C LEU A 339 4.31 21.50 26.27
N ARG A 340 4.00 22.72 26.75
CA ARG A 340 3.50 22.96 28.13
C ARG A 340 2.10 22.40 28.35
N SER A 341 1.29 22.22 27.30
CA SER A 341 0.01 21.53 27.41
C SER A 341 0.18 20.07 27.86
N ASP A 342 1.38 19.51 27.71
CA ASP A 342 1.76 18.17 28.14
C ASP A 342 0.91 17.06 27.49
N ARG A 343 0.38 17.39 26.31
CA ARG A 343 -0.37 16.49 25.43
C ARG A 343 0.53 15.79 24.43
N LEU A 344 1.79 16.19 24.24
CA LEU A 344 2.69 15.50 23.30
C LEU A 344 3.00 14.09 23.80
N ARG A 345 2.68 13.08 22.98
CA ARG A 345 2.88 11.65 23.27
C ARG A 345 3.87 11.00 22.33
N ALA A 346 3.95 11.46 21.08
CA ALA A 346 5.00 11.04 20.15
C ALA A 346 5.45 12.20 19.25
N SER A 347 6.76 12.24 18.95
CA SER A 347 7.39 13.15 17.99
C SER A 347 8.40 12.37 17.15
N ILE A 348 8.08 12.19 15.86
CA ILE A 348 8.81 11.29 14.96
C ILE A 348 9.25 12.05 13.71
N ARG A 349 10.56 12.10 13.44
CA ARG A 349 11.09 12.59 12.14
C ARG A 349 10.94 11.51 11.08
N LEU A 350 10.34 11.84 9.94
CA LEU A 350 10.07 10.93 8.83
C LEU A 350 11.13 11.03 7.73
N PRO A 351 11.25 10.00 6.86
CA PRO A 351 12.15 10.06 5.70
C PRO A 351 11.76 11.15 4.70
N GLU A 352 12.74 11.54 3.88
CA GLU A 352 12.52 12.44 2.74
C GLU A 352 11.70 11.75 1.61
N GLY A 353 11.24 12.54 0.65
CA GLY A 353 10.46 12.04 -0.50
C GLY A 353 9.01 11.73 -0.16
N LEU A 354 8.46 12.32 0.92
CA LEU A 354 7.04 12.20 1.29
C LEU A 354 6.17 13.32 0.72
N VAL A 355 6.75 14.33 0.10
CA VAL A 355 6.03 15.38 -0.62
C VAL A 355 6.47 15.33 -2.08
N PRO A 356 5.66 14.81 -3.03
CA PRO A 356 6.04 14.65 -4.43
C PRO A 356 6.46 15.97 -5.11
N SER A 357 5.83 17.08 -4.72
CA SER A 357 6.15 18.42 -5.22
C SER A 357 7.46 18.99 -4.65
N ALA A 358 7.92 18.48 -3.51
CA ALA A 358 9.15 18.90 -2.84
C ALA A 358 9.86 17.69 -2.21
N PRO A 359 10.51 16.80 -3.00
CA PRO A 359 11.05 15.55 -2.47
C PRO A 359 12.08 15.73 -1.35
N GLY A 360 12.84 16.83 -1.35
CA GLY A 360 13.79 17.16 -0.28
C GLY A 360 13.17 17.84 0.95
N LEU A 361 11.85 17.90 1.07
CA LEU A 361 11.15 18.43 2.24
C LEU A 361 10.95 17.32 3.28
N PRO A 362 11.72 17.29 4.39
CA PRO A 362 11.50 16.32 5.46
C PRO A 362 10.22 16.66 6.22
N LEU A 363 9.43 15.63 6.53
CA LEU A 363 8.23 15.73 7.36
C LEU A 363 8.49 15.16 8.77
N ALA A 364 7.61 15.49 9.70
CA ALA A 364 7.55 14.92 11.03
C ALA A 364 6.09 14.64 11.42
N LEU A 365 5.92 13.66 12.30
CA LEU A 365 4.66 13.26 12.89
C LEU A 365 4.65 13.64 14.37
N TRP A 366 3.65 14.41 14.78
CA TRP A 366 3.30 14.59 16.19
C TRP A 366 2.01 13.85 16.51
N VAL A 367 1.98 13.22 17.68
CA VAL A 367 0.76 12.64 18.25
C VAL A 367 0.50 13.33 19.58
N LEU A 368 -0.65 13.98 19.67
CA LEU A 368 -1.11 14.68 20.85
C LEU A 368 -2.28 13.91 21.49
N GLY A 369 -2.31 13.85 22.80
CA GLY A 369 -3.39 13.23 23.55
C GLY A 369 -3.20 13.39 25.05
N SER A 370 -4.29 13.22 25.80
CA SER A 370 -4.23 13.32 27.26
C SER A 370 -3.30 12.27 27.84
N ALA A 371 -2.68 12.61 28.98
CA ALA A 371 -1.94 11.62 29.73
C ALA A 371 -2.91 10.82 30.58
N ASP A 372 -2.45 9.68 31.06
CA ASP A 372 -3.08 9.02 32.20
C ASP A 372 -3.04 9.98 33.42
N ASP A 373 -4.19 10.26 34.02
CA ASP A 373 -4.34 11.15 35.17
C ASP A 373 -3.56 10.67 36.40
N SER A 374 -3.21 9.39 36.47
CA SER A 374 -2.35 8.84 37.51
C SER A 374 -0.89 9.33 37.44
N VAL A 375 -0.48 9.95 36.32
CA VAL A 375 0.89 10.43 36.12
C VAL A 375 0.96 11.96 36.28
N PRO A 376 1.73 12.46 37.26
CA PRO A 376 1.95 13.89 37.43
C PRO A 376 2.62 14.51 36.18
N PRO A 377 2.33 15.80 35.87
CA PRO A 377 2.92 16.52 34.72
C PRO A 377 4.44 16.38 34.57
N ALA A 378 5.18 16.40 35.68
CA ALA A 378 6.65 16.31 35.68
C ALA A 378 7.21 14.93 35.28
N GLU A 379 6.38 13.87 35.34
CA GLU A 379 6.78 12.49 35.06
C GLU A 379 6.27 11.97 33.71
N ARG A 380 5.40 12.72 33.05
CA ARG A 380 4.87 12.35 31.73
C ARG A 380 5.97 12.36 30.68
N ARG A 381 5.82 11.44 29.74
CA ARG A 381 6.81 11.13 28.73
C ARG A 381 6.20 11.19 27.34
N ALA A 382 7.07 11.51 26.38
CA ALA A 382 6.79 11.42 24.96
C ALA A 382 7.82 10.49 24.31
N VAL A 383 7.37 9.76 23.28
CA VAL A 383 8.23 8.95 22.44
C VAL A 383 8.87 9.84 21.39
N LEU A 384 10.20 9.80 21.31
CA LEU A 384 10.99 10.52 20.32
C LEU A 384 11.63 9.53 19.37
N ALA A 385 11.43 9.69 18.07
CA ALA A 385 12.07 8.83 17.07
C ALA A 385 12.59 9.64 15.88
N ASP A 386 13.73 9.22 15.35
CA ASP A 386 14.27 9.73 14.08
C ASP A 386 14.42 8.55 13.12
N ILE A 387 13.51 8.48 12.14
CA ILE A 387 13.52 7.46 11.09
C ILE A 387 13.84 8.10 9.72
N GLY A 388 14.49 9.27 9.70
CA GLY A 388 14.83 9.99 8.47
C GLY A 388 15.66 9.18 7.47
N ASP A 389 16.47 8.25 7.97
CA ASP A 389 17.35 7.37 7.19
C ASP A 389 16.71 5.99 6.86
N ILE A 390 15.44 5.78 7.18
CA ILE A 390 14.73 4.49 7.03
C ILE A 390 13.60 4.63 6.02
N ASP A 391 13.53 3.72 5.05
CA ASP A 391 12.42 3.69 4.09
C ASP A 391 11.08 3.39 4.77
N LEU A 392 10.12 4.29 4.58
CA LEU A 392 8.76 4.12 5.08
C LEU A 392 8.03 3.03 4.28
N ASN A 393 8.02 1.81 4.84
CA ASN A 393 7.27 0.65 4.35
C ASN A 393 6.22 0.20 5.38
N GLU A 394 5.47 -0.87 5.05
CA GLU A 394 4.41 -1.38 5.91
C GLU A 394 4.93 -1.86 7.27
N ALA A 395 6.07 -2.57 7.32
CA ALA A 395 6.66 -3.04 8.58
C ALA A 395 7.08 -1.88 9.50
N VAL A 396 7.66 -0.82 8.94
CA VAL A 396 8.01 0.41 9.67
C VAL A 396 6.74 1.11 10.15
N THR A 397 5.70 1.17 9.32
CA THR A 397 4.40 1.77 9.68
C THR A 397 3.77 1.03 10.86
N SER A 398 3.72 -0.30 10.83
CA SER A 398 3.18 -1.12 11.93
C SER A 398 3.95 -0.94 13.24
N ALA A 399 5.27 -0.81 13.16
CA ALA A 399 6.11 -0.53 14.33
C ALA A 399 5.90 0.89 14.89
N ILE A 400 5.74 1.91 14.03
CA ILE A 400 5.34 3.26 14.46
C ILE A 400 3.99 3.22 15.18
N VAL A 401 2.99 2.54 14.60
CA VAL A 401 1.66 2.37 15.20
C VAL A 401 1.79 1.73 16.58
N SER A 402 2.55 0.64 16.71
CA SER A 402 2.75 -0.04 17.99
C SER A 402 3.42 0.85 19.05
N ASP A 403 4.49 1.57 18.69
CA ASP A 403 5.18 2.52 19.58
C ASP A 403 4.24 3.67 20.02
N VAL A 404 3.44 4.21 19.10
CA VAL A 404 2.47 5.29 19.39
C VAL A 404 1.33 4.79 20.27
N THR A 405 0.72 3.64 19.97
CA THR A 405 -0.37 3.08 20.79
C THR A 405 0.12 2.77 22.21
N ALA A 406 1.35 2.27 22.36
CA ALA A 406 1.96 2.07 23.66
C ALA A 406 2.18 3.38 24.43
N ALA A 407 2.65 4.43 23.75
CA ALA A 407 2.84 5.77 24.31
C ALA A 407 1.54 6.43 24.78
N MET A 408 0.44 6.11 24.10
CA MET A 408 -0.92 6.57 24.41
C MET A 408 -1.59 5.75 25.53
N GLY A 409 -1.03 4.59 25.87
CA GLY A 409 -1.56 3.68 26.88
C GLY A 409 -1.19 4.06 28.32
N SER A 410 -1.50 3.14 29.24
CA SER A 410 -1.19 3.30 30.67
C SER A 410 0.33 3.26 30.95
N PRO A 411 0.79 3.73 32.12
CA PRO A 411 2.18 3.57 32.54
C PRO A 411 2.68 2.11 32.55
N ALA A 412 1.78 1.14 32.74
CA ALA A 412 2.12 -0.28 32.64
C ALA A 412 2.38 -0.69 31.18
N SER A 413 1.54 -0.22 30.25
CA SER A 413 1.71 -0.42 28.81
C SER A 413 3.03 0.17 28.32
N VAL A 414 3.36 1.40 28.72
CA VAL A 414 4.62 2.07 28.38
C VAL A 414 5.84 1.30 28.92
N ARG A 415 5.77 0.73 30.13
CA ARG A 415 6.89 -0.04 30.71
C ARG A 415 7.06 -1.43 30.11
N ALA A 416 5.95 -2.07 29.71
CA ALA A 416 5.96 -3.40 29.12
C ALA A 416 6.33 -3.39 27.63
N HIS A 417 6.16 -2.25 26.96
CA HIS A 417 6.41 -2.11 25.53
C HIS A 417 7.91 -1.96 25.22
N SER A 418 8.38 -2.69 24.21
CA SER A 418 9.74 -2.57 23.69
C SER A 418 9.72 -1.64 22.48
N PHE A 419 10.01 -0.36 22.70
CA PHE A 419 10.06 0.63 21.63
C PHE A 419 11.12 0.28 20.58
N GLN A 420 10.70 0.14 19.33
CA GLN A 420 11.57 -0.29 18.24
C GLN A 420 12.41 0.87 17.69
N PHE A 421 11.78 2.05 17.55
CA PHE A 421 12.43 3.25 17.02
C PHE A 421 12.50 4.38 18.06
N GLY A 422 11.59 4.37 19.02
CA GLY A 422 11.39 5.45 19.98
C GLY A 422 12.26 5.41 21.24
N GLU A 423 12.69 6.58 21.72
CA GLU A 423 13.19 6.79 23.09
C GLU A 423 12.14 7.55 23.91
N LEU A 424 11.93 7.11 25.16
CA LEU A 424 11.01 7.77 26.08
C LEU A 424 11.72 8.90 26.81
N GLU A 425 11.36 10.14 26.48
CA GLU A 425 11.88 11.34 27.13
C GLU A 425 10.80 12.07 27.93
N ARG A 426 11.21 12.77 28.99
CA ARG A 426 10.27 13.55 29.81
C ARG A 426 9.85 14.82 29.06
N THR A 427 8.55 15.15 29.05
CA THR A 427 8.06 16.36 28.38
C THR A 427 8.72 17.63 28.94
N ALA A 428 8.98 17.68 30.26
CA ALA A 428 9.70 18.79 30.89
C ALA A 428 11.13 18.97 30.37
N THR A 429 11.83 17.87 30.05
CA THR A 429 13.18 17.92 29.45
C THR A 429 13.11 18.46 28.02
N LEU A 430 12.10 18.03 27.26
CA LEU A 430 11.86 18.53 25.90
C LEU A 430 11.61 20.03 25.90
N LEU A 431 10.76 20.51 26.80
CA LEU A 431 10.44 21.93 26.95
C LEU A 431 11.70 22.76 27.28
N ALA A 432 12.57 22.24 28.16
CA ALA A 432 13.82 22.91 28.51
C ALA A 432 14.83 22.96 27.33
N GLN A 433 14.74 22.01 26.40
CA GLN A 433 15.64 21.89 25.25
C GLN A 433 15.03 22.43 23.94
N ASP A 434 13.79 22.92 23.96
CA ASP A 434 13.04 23.33 22.76
C ASP A 434 13.76 24.39 21.91
N ALA A 435 14.50 25.30 22.56
CA ALA A 435 15.32 26.31 21.88
C ALA A 435 16.40 25.70 20.96
N HIS A 436 16.84 24.48 21.25
CA HIS A 436 17.73 23.73 20.39
C HIS A 436 16.96 22.91 19.37
N GLY A 437 15.68 22.62 19.57
CA GLY A 437 14.80 21.76 18.77
C GLY A 437 14.34 20.53 19.55
N ALA A 438 13.11 20.07 19.31
CA ALA A 438 12.49 18.97 20.07
C ALA A 438 13.21 17.62 19.92
N LEU A 439 13.96 17.40 18.81
CA LEU A 439 14.87 16.25 18.66
C LEU A 439 16.35 16.65 18.61
N SER A 440 16.69 17.91 18.91
CA SER A 440 18.07 18.42 18.74
C SER A 440 19.05 17.97 19.81
N GLY A 441 18.56 17.24 20.80
CA GLY A 441 19.34 16.25 21.49
C GLY A 441 19.55 15.02 20.61
N ARG A 442 20.20 15.15 19.45
CA ARG A 442 20.89 14.00 18.83
C ARG A 442 22.07 13.67 19.75
N ARG A 443 21.79 13.17 20.96
CA ARG A 443 22.66 12.19 21.57
C ARG A 443 22.67 11.08 20.53
N LYS A 444 23.72 11.02 19.71
CA LYS A 444 24.17 9.75 19.13
C LYS A 444 23.95 8.75 20.24
N ARG A 445 22.99 7.83 20.07
CA ARG A 445 22.53 6.88 21.09
C ARG A 445 23.50 6.85 22.28
N PRO A 446 23.15 7.30 23.50
CA PRO A 446 23.59 6.54 24.65
C PRO A 446 22.81 5.26 24.44
N ARG A 447 23.43 4.31 23.75
CA ARG A 447 22.81 3.01 23.52
C ARG A 447 22.20 2.62 24.84
N ALA A 448 20.92 2.24 24.80
CA ALA A 448 20.26 1.61 25.93
C ALA A 448 21.32 0.80 26.66
N ARG A 449 21.47 1.04 27.97
CA ARG A 449 22.42 0.32 28.82
C ARG A 449 21.94 -1.14 28.86
N VAL A 450 22.06 -1.81 27.72
CA VAL A 450 22.15 -3.24 27.58
C VAL A 450 23.45 -3.52 28.31
N GLU A 451 23.33 -4.25 29.40
CA GLU A 451 24.50 -4.69 30.14
C GLU A 451 25.48 -5.28 29.12
N GLY A 452 26.73 -4.82 29.09
CA GLY A 452 27.73 -5.33 28.14
C GLY A 452 27.82 -6.87 28.18
N ALA A 453 27.46 -7.44 29.34
CA ALA A 453 27.24 -8.87 29.55
C ALA A 453 26.26 -9.49 28.53
N ASP A 454 25.09 -8.90 28.26
CA ASP A 454 24.10 -9.48 27.35
C ASP A 454 24.59 -9.51 25.89
N ILE A 455 25.28 -8.45 25.46
CA ILE A 455 25.87 -8.38 24.11
C ILE A 455 27.04 -9.36 23.98
N ALA A 456 27.87 -9.49 25.02
CA ALA A 456 28.96 -10.45 25.06
C ALA A 456 28.45 -11.90 25.07
N VAL A 457 27.42 -12.20 25.86
CA VAL A 457 26.75 -13.51 25.89
C VAL A 457 26.14 -13.83 24.54
N ARG A 458 25.41 -12.89 23.92
CA ARG A 458 24.82 -13.08 22.59
C ARG A 458 25.88 -13.30 21.51
N ALA A 459 26.96 -12.54 21.54
CA ALA A 459 28.09 -12.73 20.63
C ALA A 459 28.75 -14.11 20.83
N GLY A 460 28.97 -14.54 22.09
CA GLY A 460 29.49 -15.87 22.41
C GLY A 460 28.60 -17.01 21.91
N VAL A 461 27.28 -16.91 22.14
CA VAL A 461 26.30 -17.89 21.62
C VAL A 461 26.32 -17.95 20.10
N LEU A 462 26.46 -16.81 19.41
CA LEU A 462 26.53 -16.76 17.96
C LEU A 462 27.85 -17.34 17.43
N VAL A 463 28.98 -17.07 18.08
CA VAL A 463 30.27 -17.70 17.76
C VAL A 463 30.18 -19.22 17.91
N ASP A 464 29.57 -19.73 18.98
CA ASP A 464 29.37 -21.17 19.17
C ASP A 464 28.43 -21.78 18.13
N ARG A 465 27.37 -21.06 17.73
CA ARG A 465 26.47 -21.50 16.65
C ARG A 465 27.19 -21.54 15.30
N ILE A 466 28.01 -20.52 15.00
CA ILE A 466 28.83 -20.47 13.79
C ILE A 466 29.84 -21.61 13.78
N ASN A 467 30.55 -21.86 14.87
CA ASN A 467 31.54 -22.94 14.94
C ASN A 467 30.89 -24.32 14.77
N ARG A 468 29.71 -24.54 15.36
CA ARG A 468 28.93 -25.77 15.15
C ARG A 468 28.44 -25.92 13.71
N ALA A 469 27.86 -24.86 13.13
CA ALA A 469 27.38 -24.87 11.74
C ALA A 469 28.53 -24.96 10.71
N ALA A 470 29.69 -24.38 11.00
CA ALA A 470 30.89 -24.50 10.18
C ALA A 470 31.40 -25.94 10.19
N THR A 471 31.32 -26.63 11.33
CA THR A 471 31.71 -28.05 11.43
C THR A 471 30.82 -28.95 10.57
N SER A 472 29.50 -28.71 10.54
CA SER A 472 28.58 -29.46 9.67
C SER A 472 28.73 -29.12 8.18
N THR A 473 29.25 -27.94 7.85
CA THR A 473 29.48 -27.48 6.46
C THR A 473 30.86 -27.89 5.90
N ARG A 474 31.82 -28.28 6.76
CA ARG A 474 33.16 -28.75 6.33
C ARG A 474 33.17 -30.10 5.59
N SER A 475 32.02 -30.73 5.41
CA SER A 475 31.93 -32.00 4.67
C SER A 475 32.23 -31.78 3.18
N THR A 476 33.22 -32.48 2.63
CA THR A 476 33.50 -32.47 1.20
C THR A 476 32.38 -33.15 0.44
N VAL A 477 31.71 -32.44 -0.47
CA VAL A 477 30.73 -33.04 -1.41
C VAL A 477 31.47 -34.00 -2.32
N THR A 478 31.46 -35.28 -1.95
CA THR A 478 32.00 -36.35 -2.79
C THR A 478 30.83 -37.02 -3.48
N MET A 479 30.54 -36.58 -4.71
CA MET A 479 29.55 -37.23 -5.57
C MET A 479 30.29 -37.88 -6.74
N PRO A 480 30.46 -39.22 -6.75
CA PRO A 480 30.98 -39.89 -7.94
C PRO A 480 29.95 -39.76 -9.07
N LEU A 481 30.26 -38.90 -10.04
CA LEU A 481 29.47 -38.73 -11.26
C LEU A 481 30.11 -39.54 -12.37
N GLU A 482 29.39 -40.53 -12.89
CA GLU A 482 29.82 -41.28 -14.07
C GLU A 482 29.19 -40.65 -15.31
N TYR A 483 30.02 -40.22 -16.26
CA TYR A 483 29.54 -39.77 -17.55
C TYR A 483 29.07 -40.96 -18.38
N ARG A 484 27.80 -40.96 -18.80
CA ARG A 484 27.23 -41.95 -19.73
C ARG A 484 26.57 -41.23 -20.90
N SER A 485 26.74 -41.78 -22.10
CA SER A 485 26.01 -41.34 -23.30
C SER A 485 24.50 -41.53 -23.09
N GLY A 486 23.70 -40.54 -23.48
CA GLY A 486 22.27 -40.43 -23.16
C GLY A 486 21.47 -41.70 -23.51
N GLY A 487 20.73 -42.22 -22.52
CA GLY A 487 19.94 -43.45 -22.64
C GLY A 487 19.53 -44.12 -21.32
N ALA A 488 20.03 -43.63 -20.17
CA ALA A 488 19.79 -44.26 -18.86
C ALA A 488 18.41 -43.96 -18.23
N ALA A 489 17.77 -42.85 -18.61
CA ALA A 489 16.43 -42.47 -18.13
C ALA A 489 15.40 -42.70 -19.23
N ARG A 490 14.29 -43.38 -18.90
CA ARG A 490 13.17 -43.56 -19.83
C ARG A 490 12.29 -42.32 -19.78
N ILE A 491 12.21 -41.57 -20.86
CA ILE A 491 11.28 -40.43 -20.95
C ILE A 491 9.86 -40.99 -21.06
N ARG A 492 8.97 -40.56 -20.17
CA ARG A 492 7.55 -40.94 -20.12
C ARG A 492 6.69 -39.68 -20.17
N THR A 493 5.47 -39.79 -20.70
CA THR A 493 4.52 -38.68 -20.57
C THR A 493 3.78 -38.77 -19.25
N VAL A 494 3.41 -37.62 -18.67
CA VAL A 494 2.58 -37.57 -17.45
C VAL A 494 1.24 -38.27 -17.65
N GLY A 495 0.66 -38.23 -18.85
CA GLY A 495 -0.59 -38.92 -19.18
C GLY A 495 -0.48 -40.44 -19.08
N ASP A 496 0.64 -41.01 -19.53
CA ASP A 496 0.88 -42.45 -19.39
C ASP A 496 1.05 -42.83 -17.92
N LEU A 497 1.81 -42.04 -17.16
CA LEU A 497 2.05 -42.27 -15.72
C LEU A 497 0.78 -42.14 -14.89
N VAL A 498 -0.16 -41.27 -15.29
CA VAL A 498 -1.49 -41.17 -14.66
C VAL A 498 -2.35 -42.39 -14.99
N SER A 499 -2.28 -42.89 -16.23
CA SER A 499 -3.02 -44.08 -16.66
C SER A 499 -2.52 -45.36 -15.97
N GLU A 500 -1.22 -45.43 -15.69
CA GLU A 500 -0.57 -46.51 -14.92
C GLU A 500 -0.74 -46.36 -13.40
N GLY A 501 -1.34 -45.27 -12.92
CA GLY A 501 -1.57 -45.03 -11.49
C GLY A 501 -0.32 -44.63 -10.68
N VAL A 502 0.82 -44.41 -11.36
CA VAL A 502 2.10 -44.00 -10.75
C VAL A 502 2.05 -42.55 -10.25
N VAL A 503 1.33 -41.70 -10.97
CA VAL A 503 1.16 -40.27 -10.65
C VAL A 503 -0.33 -39.93 -10.64
N ARG A 504 -0.72 -38.96 -9.81
CA ARG A 504 -2.10 -38.46 -9.74
C ARG A 504 -2.11 -36.95 -9.91
N MET A 505 -2.98 -36.47 -10.80
CA MET A 505 -3.28 -35.05 -10.91
C MET A 505 -4.43 -34.68 -9.96
N VAL A 506 -4.16 -33.82 -8.99
CA VAL A 506 -5.15 -33.33 -8.02
C VAL A 506 -5.47 -31.87 -8.36
N PRO A 507 -6.75 -31.50 -8.57
CA PRO A 507 -7.12 -30.11 -8.81
C PRO A 507 -6.93 -29.28 -7.54
N GLY A 508 -6.58 -28.00 -7.70
CA GLY A 508 -6.61 -27.03 -6.61
C GLY A 508 -8.03 -26.81 -6.08
N ASN A 509 -8.10 -26.37 -4.83
CA ASN A 509 -9.33 -26.03 -4.13
C ASN A 509 -9.87 -24.69 -4.65
N ARG A 510 -11.19 -24.61 -4.81
CA ARG A 510 -11.87 -23.34 -5.07
C ARG A 510 -12.24 -22.77 -3.71
N ILE A 511 -11.49 -21.77 -3.30
CA ILE A 511 -11.63 -21.07 -2.02
C ILE A 511 -11.98 -19.65 -2.37
N ASP A 512 -12.89 -19.07 -1.60
CA ASP A 512 -13.21 -17.66 -1.69
C ASP A 512 -11.95 -16.83 -1.38
N PRO A 513 -11.56 -15.87 -2.25
CA PRO A 513 -10.42 -15.00 -1.97
C PRO A 513 -10.50 -14.30 -0.61
N ASP A 514 -11.70 -14.04 -0.10
CA ASP A 514 -11.91 -13.36 1.19
C ASP A 514 -11.51 -14.22 2.40
N ASP A 515 -11.48 -15.55 2.24
CA ASP A 515 -11.04 -16.48 3.29
C ASP A 515 -9.50 -16.67 3.30
N VAL A 516 -8.77 -16.06 2.37
CA VAL A 516 -7.31 -16.12 2.28
C VAL A 516 -6.70 -14.90 2.94
N VAL A 517 -6.16 -15.08 4.14
CA VAL A 517 -5.61 -14.00 4.98
C VAL A 517 -4.10 -14.13 5.15
N ALA A 518 -3.45 -13.07 5.64
CA ALA A 518 -2.06 -13.15 6.09
C ALA A 518 -1.98 -13.82 7.47
N ASP A 519 -0.89 -14.56 7.72
CA ASP A 519 -0.60 -15.20 9.03
C ASP A 519 -1.65 -16.20 9.54
N ALA A 520 -2.12 -17.10 8.67
CA ALA A 520 -3.08 -18.14 9.02
C ALA A 520 -2.43 -19.52 9.25
N ASP A 521 -3.17 -20.43 9.91
CA ASP A 521 -2.72 -21.78 10.28
C ASP A 521 -2.27 -22.64 9.08
N HIS A 522 -2.98 -22.58 7.96
CA HIS A 522 -2.66 -23.38 6.77
C HIS A 522 -2.15 -22.50 5.65
N ARG A 523 -0.90 -22.72 5.22
CA ARG A 523 -0.30 -22.01 4.09
C ARG A 523 -1.07 -22.25 2.81
N VAL A 524 -1.20 -21.20 2.00
CA VAL A 524 -1.85 -21.27 0.69
C VAL A 524 -0.80 -21.21 -0.42
N ILE A 525 -0.98 -22.03 -1.46
CA ILE A 525 -0.16 -22.03 -2.67
C ILE A 525 -1.08 -21.82 -3.88
N GLY A 526 -1.08 -20.60 -4.40
CA GLY A 526 -1.81 -20.21 -5.60
C GLY A 526 -0.89 -19.82 -6.75
N PRO A 527 -1.44 -19.21 -7.80
CA PRO A 527 -0.67 -18.69 -8.92
C PRO A 527 0.45 -17.72 -8.51
N ASP A 528 0.22 -16.86 -7.52
CA ASP A 528 1.20 -15.84 -7.14
C ASP A 528 2.45 -16.44 -6.48
N GLU A 529 2.31 -17.46 -5.64
CA GLU A 529 3.44 -18.20 -5.06
C GLU A 529 4.17 -18.99 -6.14
N VAL A 530 3.42 -19.66 -7.02
CA VAL A 530 3.99 -20.49 -8.10
C VAL A 530 4.76 -19.64 -9.13
N PHE A 531 4.34 -18.40 -9.36
CA PHE A 531 5.02 -17.45 -10.23
C PHE A 531 6.05 -16.57 -9.50
N GLY A 532 6.22 -16.74 -8.18
CA GLY A 532 7.19 -15.98 -7.38
C GLY A 532 6.83 -14.50 -7.17
N ARG A 533 5.54 -14.14 -7.30
CA ARG A 533 5.02 -12.80 -6.98
C ARG A 533 4.87 -12.60 -5.47
N CYS A 534 4.63 -13.69 -4.74
CA CYS A 534 4.57 -13.72 -3.27
C CYS A 534 5.45 -14.84 -2.72
N ALA A 535 5.90 -14.70 -1.48
CA ALA A 535 6.64 -15.75 -0.79
C ALA A 535 5.68 -16.85 -0.33
N VAL A 536 6.07 -18.13 -0.47
CA VAL A 536 5.28 -19.24 0.07
C VAL A 536 5.13 -19.07 1.58
N GLY A 537 3.88 -19.10 2.06
CA GLY A 537 3.55 -18.91 3.46
C GLY A 537 3.24 -17.48 3.89
N SER A 538 3.31 -16.48 2.99
CA SER A 538 2.82 -15.13 3.30
C SER A 538 1.28 -15.04 3.32
N ARG A 539 0.61 -16.02 2.71
CA ARG A 539 -0.85 -16.16 2.68
C ARG A 539 -1.25 -17.52 3.23
N GLY A 540 -2.39 -17.57 3.90
CA GLY A 540 -2.93 -18.79 4.48
C GLY A 540 -4.45 -18.76 4.59
N ILE A 541 -5.02 -19.86 5.07
CA ILE A 541 -6.42 -19.97 5.47
C ILE A 541 -6.51 -20.50 6.90
N ASP A 542 -7.46 -19.96 7.67
CA ASP A 542 -7.72 -20.39 9.03
C ASP A 542 -8.22 -21.85 9.07
N ARG A 543 -7.81 -22.59 10.10
CA ARG A 543 -8.13 -24.02 10.23
C ARG A 543 -9.62 -24.28 10.42
N LEU A 544 -10.33 -23.42 11.16
CA LEU A 544 -11.76 -23.58 11.40
C LEU A 544 -12.55 -23.21 10.15
N THR A 545 -12.20 -22.10 9.49
CA THR A 545 -12.79 -21.68 8.22
C THR A 545 -12.62 -22.75 7.14
N PHE A 546 -11.40 -23.29 6.99
CA PHE A 546 -11.14 -24.35 6.01
C PHE A 546 -11.96 -25.62 6.27
N ALA A 547 -12.11 -26.01 7.54
CA ALA A 547 -12.87 -27.21 7.90
C ALA A 547 -14.39 -27.03 7.77
N ALA A 548 -14.91 -25.84 8.07
CA ALA A 548 -16.34 -25.53 8.06
C ALA A 548 -16.85 -25.32 6.62
N ASP A 549 -16.19 -24.45 5.86
CA ASP A 549 -16.72 -23.96 4.58
C ASP A 549 -16.17 -24.74 3.39
N TYR A 550 -15.03 -25.43 3.58
CA TYR A 550 -14.35 -26.23 2.54
C TYR A 550 -14.13 -27.70 2.95
N PRO A 551 -15.18 -28.46 3.31
CA PRO A 551 -15.04 -29.83 3.81
C PRO A 551 -14.48 -30.84 2.79
N ARG A 552 -14.46 -30.47 1.50
CA ARG A 552 -13.83 -31.25 0.41
C ARG A 552 -12.40 -30.79 0.07
N GLY A 553 -11.91 -29.80 0.82
CA GLY A 553 -10.59 -29.23 0.68
C GLY A 553 -9.49 -30.28 0.86
N ARG A 554 -8.46 -30.21 0.03
CA ARG A 554 -7.34 -31.15 0.05
C ARG A 554 -6.05 -30.42 0.37
N PHE A 555 -5.26 -31.05 1.24
CA PHE A 555 -3.90 -30.64 1.52
C PHE A 555 -2.90 -31.31 0.58
N THR A 556 -1.81 -30.61 0.34
CA THR A 556 -0.59 -31.18 -0.23
C THR A 556 0.05 -32.17 0.75
N VAL A 557 0.81 -33.09 0.19
CA VAL A 557 1.72 -33.98 0.90
C VAL A 557 3.14 -33.53 0.58
N GLN A 558 4.09 -33.81 1.47
CA GLN A 558 5.50 -33.54 1.23
C GLN A 558 5.98 -34.13 -0.11
N GLY A 559 6.62 -33.30 -0.94
CA GLY A 559 7.12 -33.66 -2.27
C GLY A 559 6.10 -33.49 -3.39
N ASP A 560 4.90 -33.00 -3.10
CA ASP A 560 3.91 -32.64 -4.13
C ASP A 560 4.42 -31.50 -5.01
N ILE A 561 4.22 -31.64 -6.32
CA ILE A 561 4.65 -30.64 -7.31
C ILE A 561 3.44 -29.82 -7.73
N VAL A 562 3.44 -28.52 -7.42
CA VAL A 562 2.39 -27.58 -7.79
C VAL A 562 2.70 -26.93 -9.13
N VAL A 563 1.78 -27.03 -10.07
CA VAL A 563 1.89 -26.50 -11.43
C VAL A 563 0.74 -25.55 -11.73
N CYS A 564 1.03 -24.42 -12.37
CA CYS A 564 0.04 -23.44 -12.84
C CYS A 564 0.36 -23.04 -14.28
N GLY A 565 -0.66 -22.94 -15.15
CA GLY A 565 -0.46 -22.98 -16.61
C GLY A 565 -1.41 -22.15 -17.49
N ASP A 566 -1.98 -21.04 -17.02
CA ASP A 566 -2.91 -20.24 -17.83
C ASP A 566 -2.22 -19.34 -18.88
N ALA A 567 -1.40 -18.37 -18.45
CA ALA A 567 -0.63 -17.49 -19.34
C ALA A 567 0.89 -17.73 -19.24
N ASP A 568 1.36 -17.90 -18.01
CA ASP A 568 2.71 -18.32 -17.66
C ASP A 568 2.70 -19.75 -17.12
N PHE A 569 3.76 -20.51 -17.40
CA PHE A 569 3.98 -21.82 -16.79
C PHE A 569 4.94 -21.67 -15.61
N GLY A 570 4.49 -22.09 -14.43
CA GLY A 570 5.24 -22.06 -13.17
C GLY A 570 5.17 -23.41 -12.47
N VAL A 571 6.26 -23.77 -11.77
CA VAL A 571 6.43 -25.06 -11.10
C VAL A 571 7.10 -24.85 -9.75
N LEU A 572 6.39 -25.23 -8.69
CA LEU A 572 6.83 -25.16 -7.30
C LEU A 572 6.78 -26.57 -6.70
N ILE A 573 7.71 -26.90 -5.80
CA ILE A 573 7.65 -28.14 -5.01
C ILE A 573 7.28 -27.75 -3.58
N ASP A 574 6.27 -28.41 -3.02
CA ASP A 574 5.97 -28.28 -1.60
C ASP A 574 6.81 -29.28 -0.80
N HIS A 575 7.87 -28.77 -0.18
CA HIS A 575 8.80 -29.58 0.63
C HIS A 575 8.28 -29.87 2.05
N GLU A 576 7.25 -29.16 2.51
CA GLU A 576 6.73 -29.27 3.87
C GLU A 576 5.40 -30.04 3.91
N GLY A 577 4.59 -29.96 2.85
CA GLY A 577 3.24 -30.52 2.81
C GLY A 577 2.24 -29.65 3.59
N ALA A 578 1.02 -30.17 3.79
CA ALA A 578 -0.04 -29.51 4.56
C ALA A 578 -0.44 -28.10 4.09
N ALA A 579 -0.12 -27.75 2.84
CA ALA A 579 -0.53 -26.52 2.21
C ALA A 579 -1.83 -26.71 1.42
N VAL A 580 -2.57 -25.62 1.25
CA VAL A 580 -3.82 -25.56 0.51
C VAL A 580 -3.56 -24.95 -0.86
N VAL A 581 -3.73 -25.73 -1.92
CA VAL A 581 -3.47 -25.26 -3.29
C VAL A 581 -4.74 -24.64 -3.87
N LEU A 582 -4.66 -23.43 -4.43
CA LEU A 582 -5.81 -22.73 -5.06
C LEU A 582 -5.96 -23.08 -6.53
N ALA A 583 -7.20 -23.24 -7.00
CA ALA A 583 -7.49 -23.24 -8.44
C ALA A 583 -7.09 -21.86 -9.04
N PRO A 584 -6.47 -21.80 -10.25
CA PRO A 584 -6.30 -22.85 -11.26
C PRO A 584 -5.06 -23.74 -11.10
N ALA A 585 -4.25 -23.56 -10.05
CA ALA A 585 -3.09 -24.41 -9.81
C ALA A 585 -3.51 -25.87 -9.53
N ARG A 586 -2.64 -26.81 -9.91
CA ARG A 586 -2.88 -28.25 -9.78
C ARG A 586 -1.68 -28.90 -9.13
N VAL A 587 -1.93 -30.00 -8.44
CA VAL A 587 -0.89 -30.79 -7.78
C VAL A 587 -0.63 -32.07 -8.56
N LEU A 588 0.61 -32.24 -8.97
CA LEU A 588 1.13 -33.49 -9.52
C LEU A 588 1.72 -34.30 -8.37
N ARG A 589 0.96 -35.30 -7.90
CA ARG A 589 1.33 -36.16 -6.77
C ARG A 589 1.92 -37.47 -7.27
N ILE A 590 3.15 -37.77 -6.87
CA ILE A 590 3.77 -39.07 -7.12
C ILE A 590 3.16 -40.06 -6.11
N VAL A 591 2.41 -41.05 -6.59
CA VAL A 591 1.71 -42.02 -5.75
C VAL A 591 2.61 -43.19 -5.40
N ASP A 592 3.41 -43.63 -6.38
CA ASP A 592 4.40 -44.68 -6.20
C ASP A 592 5.81 -44.07 -6.10
N PRO A 593 6.39 -43.98 -4.88
CA PRO A 593 7.72 -43.41 -4.66
C PRO A 593 8.86 -44.30 -5.21
N ASP A 594 8.58 -45.57 -5.51
CA ASP A 594 9.53 -46.55 -6.03
C ASP A 594 9.53 -46.61 -7.56
N ALA A 595 8.59 -45.91 -8.21
CA ALA A 595 8.51 -45.81 -9.66
C ALA A 595 9.67 -45.02 -10.32
N GLY A 596 10.67 -44.59 -9.55
CA GLY A 596 11.86 -43.92 -10.07
C GLY A 596 11.64 -42.48 -10.53
N LEU A 597 10.56 -41.84 -10.05
CA LEU A 597 10.27 -40.42 -10.25
C LEU A 597 10.74 -39.64 -9.02
N LEU A 598 11.58 -38.63 -9.23
CA LEU A 598 12.06 -37.74 -8.16
C LEU A 598 11.42 -36.35 -8.34
N PRO A 599 10.76 -35.78 -7.32
CA PRO A 599 10.09 -34.49 -7.44
C PRO A 599 10.97 -33.37 -8.00
N GLU A 600 12.23 -33.30 -7.54
CA GLU A 600 13.20 -32.29 -7.95
C GLU A 600 13.56 -32.41 -9.43
N VAL A 601 13.77 -33.64 -9.90
CA VAL A 601 14.12 -33.91 -11.31
C VAL A 601 12.91 -33.65 -12.20
N VAL A 602 11.72 -34.07 -11.78
CA VAL A 602 10.47 -33.83 -12.51
C VAL A 602 10.21 -32.33 -12.62
N ALA A 603 10.28 -31.59 -11.51
CA ALA A 603 10.05 -30.16 -11.50
C ALA A 603 11.03 -29.41 -12.40
N GLU A 604 12.32 -29.77 -12.36
CA GLU A 604 13.34 -29.13 -13.20
C GLU A 604 13.16 -29.46 -14.69
N CYS A 605 12.79 -30.69 -15.03
CA CYS A 605 12.43 -31.06 -16.40
C CYS A 605 11.20 -30.29 -16.91
N LEU A 606 10.16 -30.15 -16.07
CA LEU A 606 8.98 -29.36 -16.42
C LEU A 606 9.32 -27.88 -16.64
N ARG A 607 10.21 -27.30 -15.81
CA ARG A 607 10.72 -25.93 -16.02
C ARG A 607 11.49 -25.81 -17.33
N GLY A 608 12.35 -26.78 -17.66
CA GLY A 608 13.14 -26.81 -18.89
C GLY A 608 12.33 -27.05 -20.18
N ALA A 609 11.18 -27.73 -20.10
CA ALA A 609 10.28 -27.96 -21.24
C ALA A 609 9.63 -26.67 -21.78
N LYS A 610 9.49 -25.63 -20.93
CA LYS A 610 9.03 -24.29 -21.33
C LYS A 610 9.95 -23.64 -22.36
N THR A 611 11.24 -23.91 -22.30
CA THR A 611 12.27 -23.28 -23.14
C THR A 611 12.31 -23.83 -24.57
N ARG A 612 11.72 -25.00 -24.82
CA ARG A 612 11.82 -25.69 -26.12
C ARG A 612 10.58 -25.57 -27.01
N THR A 613 9.46 -25.03 -26.51
CA THR A 613 8.14 -25.27 -27.15
C THR A 613 7.24 -24.04 -27.31
N ARG A 614 7.79 -22.87 -27.64
CA ARG A 614 6.93 -21.73 -28.07
C ARG A 614 7.55 -20.82 -29.14
N PRO A 615 7.04 -20.84 -30.38
CA PRO A 615 7.02 -19.66 -31.23
C PRO A 615 5.96 -18.67 -30.69
N ARG A 616 6.31 -17.39 -30.58
CA ARG A 616 5.50 -16.33 -29.94
C ARG A 616 4.15 -16.00 -30.63
N GLN A 617 3.71 -16.74 -31.66
CA GLN A 617 2.48 -16.47 -32.42
C GLN A 617 1.63 -17.71 -32.79
N GLY A 618 1.72 -18.81 -32.02
CA GLY A 618 0.91 -20.01 -32.26
C GLY A 618 -0.44 -20.00 -31.53
N VAL A 619 -1.56 -20.09 -32.28
CA VAL A 619 -2.95 -20.14 -31.77
C VAL A 619 -3.34 -21.52 -31.19
N ARG A 620 -2.43 -22.50 -31.13
CA ARG A 620 -2.68 -23.79 -30.48
C ARG A 620 -2.33 -23.71 -28.99
N THR A 621 -3.30 -24.07 -28.14
CA THR A 621 -3.12 -24.26 -26.70
C THR A 621 -1.92 -25.17 -26.44
N GLY A 622 -1.08 -24.81 -25.46
CA GLY A 622 0.12 -25.57 -25.11
C GLY A 622 -0.19 -27.05 -24.86
N ALA A 623 0.84 -27.91 -24.96
CA ALA A 623 0.68 -29.35 -24.72
C ALA A 623 -0.13 -29.57 -23.42
N ARG A 624 -1.32 -30.19 -23.55
CA ARG A 624 -2.16 -30.57 -22.41
C ARG A 624 -1.27 -31.33 -21.42
N TRP A 625 -1.51 -31.18 -20.12
CA TRP A 625 -0.70 -31.76 -19.05
C TRP A 625 -0.31 -33.24 -19.26
N GLY A 626 -1.15 -34.01 -19.95
CA GLY A 626 -0.86 -35.40 -20.31
C GLY A 626 0.33 -35.60 -21.25
N GLY A 627 0.74 -34.59 -22.03
CA GLY A 627 1.87 -34.65 -22.95
C GLY A 627 3.20 -34.15 -22.38
N TRP A 628 3.27 -33.83 -21.07
CA TRP A 628 4.52 -33.40 -20.45
C TRP A 628 5.47 -34.58 -20.30
N GLU A 629 6.66 -34.46 -20.86
CA GLU A 629 7.70 -35.48 -20.80
C GLU A 629 8.52 -35.33 -19.51
N VAL A 630 8.60 -36.42 -18.75
CA VAL A 630 9.35 -36.50 -17.49
C VAL A 630 10.26 -37.74 -17.50
N PRO A 631 11.50 -37.63 -16.98
CA PRO A 631 12.42 -38.76 -16.94
C PRO A 631 12.05 -39.71 -15.80
N GLN A 632 11.89 -40.99 -16.12
CA GLN A 632 11.77 -42.07 -15.16
C GLN A 632 13.16 -42.73 -15.00
N LEU A 633 13.73 -42.61 -13.80
CA LEU A 633 14.99 -43.25 -13.45
C LEU A 633 14.75 -44.73 -13.13
N ARG A 634 15.78 -45.56 -13.32
CA ARG A 634 15.76 -46.93 -12.79
C ARG A 634 15.83 -46.86 -11.26
N SER A 635 15.23 -47.82 -10.56
CA SER A 635 15.10 -47.81 -9.10
C SER A 635 16.45 -47.74 -8.36
N ASP A 636 17.48 -48.41 -8.89
CA ASP A 636 18.87 -48.37 -8.42
C ASP A 636 19.46 -46.94 -8.46
N HIS A 637 19.26 -46.21 -9.57
CA HIS A 637 19.74 -44.83 -9.73
C HIS A 637 18.86 -43.81 -9.00
N ALA A 638 17.56 -44.06 -8.90
CA ALA A 638 16.61 -43.16 -8.23
C ALA A 638 16.96 -43.01 -6.74
N GLN A 639 17.28 -44.12 -6.06
CA GLN A 639 17.68 -44.07 -4.65
C GLN A 639 19.00 -43.32 -4.44
N ALA A 640 20.01 -43.60 -5.27
CA ALA A 640 21.31 -42.92 -5.20
C ALA A 640 21.19 -41.41 -5.49
N THR A 641 20.36 -41.04 -6.47
CA THR A 641 20.11 -39.63 -6.83
C THR A 641 19.31 -38.91 -5.75
N ARG A 642 18.32 -39.57 -5.14
CA ARG A 642 17.57 -39.03 -4.00
C ARG A 642 18.50 -38.71 -2.83
N ALA A 643 19.35 -39.66 -2.43
CA ALA A 643 20.32 -39.46 -1.35
C ALA A 643 21.29 -38.32 -1.65
N ALA A 644 21.76 -38.20 -2.90
CA ALA A 644 22.63 -37.10 -3.33
C ALA A 644 21.94 -35.73 -3.27
N LEU A 645 20.68 -35.63 -3.72
CA LEU A 645 19.90 -34.39 -3.68
C LEU A 645 19.55 -33.98 -2.24
N GLU A 646 19.22 -34.94 -1.37
CA GLU A 646 19.00 -34.70 0.05
C GLU A 646 20.26 -34.19 0.78
N GLU A 647 21.43 -34.73 0.44
CA GLU A 647 22.73 -34.23 0.90
C GLU A 647 22.94 -32.78 0.46
N LEU A 648 22.77 -32.48 -0.83
CA LEU A 648 22.92 -31.12 -1.35
C LEU A 648 21.93 -30.14 -0.71
N ALA A 649 20.68 -30.55 -0.50
CA ALA A 649 19.66 -29.73 0.16
C ALA A 649 19.97 -29.48 1.64
N ARG A 650 20.51 -30.49 2.35
CA ARG A 650 20.96 -30.35 3.73
C ARG A 650 22.17 -29.42 3.82
N GLN A 651 23.13 -29.53 2.92
CA GLN A 651 24.28 -28.63 2.86
C GLN A 651 23.87 -27.19 2.53
N ARG A 652 22.95 -27.00 1.57
CA ARG A 652 22.42 -25.67 1.25
C ARG A 652 21.76 -25.02 2.47
N ARG A 653 20.97 -25.78 3.24
CA ARG A 653 20.34 -25.29 4.48
C ARG A 653 21.39 -24.93 5.54
N ALA A 654 22.38 -25.80 5.76
CA ALA A 654 23.48 -25.55 6.70
C ALA A 654 24.29 -24.31 6.31
N ALA A 655 24.60 -24.13 5.02
CA ALA A 655 25.30 -22.96 4.52
C ALA A 655 24.47 -21.67 4.67
N ALA A 656 23.17 -21.70 4.37
CA ALA A 656 22.29 -20.55 4.55
C ALA A 656 22.14 -20.17 6.03
N GLU A 657 22.10 -21.14 6.93
CA GLU A 657 22.11 -20.90 8.38
C GLU A 657 23.44 -20.31 8.85
N LEU A 658 24.56 -20.81 8.35
CA LEU A 658 25.89 -20.28 8.62
C LEU A 658 26.00 -18.82 8.19
N VAL A 659 25.59 -18.48 6.95
CA VAL A 659 25.58 -17.10 6.45
C VAL A 659 24.73 -16.20 7.34
N ARG A 660 23.49 -16.61 7.65
CA ARG A 660 22.61 -15.83 8.54
C ARG A 660 23.23 -15.60 9.92
N ASN A 661 23.87 -16.61 10.50
CA ASN A 661 24.52 -16.47 11.80
C ASN A 661 25.75 -15.56 11.74
N ILE A 662 26.53 -15.60 10.65
CA ILE A 662 27.66 -14.69 10.41
C ILE A 662 27.17 -13.26 10.27
N ASP A 663 26.10 -13.02 9.51
CA ASP A 663 25.53 -11.67 9.35
C ASP A 663 25.04 -11.14 10.70
N LEU A 664 24.35 -11.97 11.47
CA LEU A 664 23.86 -11.60 12.81
C LEU A 664 24.99 -11.33 13.79
N LEU A 665 26.08 -12.13 13.77
CA LEU A 665 27.28 -11.86 14.55
C LEU A 665 27.93 -10.55 14.10
N THR A 666 28.03 -10.31 12.79
CA THR A 666 28.60 -9.09 12.23
C THR A 666 27.84 -7.87 12.72
N THR A 667 26.51 -7.87 12.63
CA THR A 667 25.67 -6.79 13.18
C THR A 667 25.86 -6.65 14.69
N THR A 668 25.90 -7.75 15.44
CA THR A 668 26.05 -7.74 16.91
C THR A 668 27.41 -7.20 17.36
N VAL A 669 28.50 -7.58 16.67
CA VAL A 669 29.87 -7.12 16.96
C VAL A 669 30.06 -5.67 16.53
N VAL A 670 29.60 -5.28 15.34
CA VAL A 670 29.65 -3.87 14.89
C VAL A 670 28.84 -2.99 15.84
N ASP A 671 27.68 -3.46 16.28
CA ASP A 671 26.90 -2.77 17.29
C ASP A 671 27.70 -2.69 18.61
N GLY A 672 28.15 -3.80 19.17
CA GLY A 672 28.96 -3.88 20.40
C GLY A 672 30.22 -2.98 20.42
N LEU A 673 31.02 -3.04 19.35
CA LEU A 673 32.23 -2.23 19.16
C LEU A 673 31.90 -0.74 19.11
N ALA A 674 30.91 -0.37 18.29
CA ALA A 674 30.52 1.03 18.24
C ALA A 674 29.91 1.48 19.59
N ARG A 675 29.34 0.58 20.42
CA ARG A 675 28.82 0.91 21.77
C ARG A 675 29.95 1.15 22.77
N GLY A 676 31.18 0.73 22.45
CA GLY A 676 32.31 0.69 23.38
C GLY A 676 32.18 -0.40 24.44
N VAL A 677 31.27 -1.39 24.28
CA VAL A 677 31.04 -2.47 25.26
C VAL A 677 31.72 -3.78 24.88
N LEU A 678 32.20 -3.89 23.64
CA LEU A 678 33.07 -4.97 23.19
C LEU A 678 34.38 -4.38 22.72
N VAL A 679 35.47 -5.12 22.93
CA VAL A 679 36.77 -4.89 22.29
C VAL A 679 37.15 -6.21 21.65
N VAL A 680 37.54 -6.18 20.37
CA VAL A 680 38.16 -7.35 19.74
C VAL A 680 39.62 -7.33 20.17
N THR A 681 39.97 -8.22 21.09
CA THR A 681 41.36 -8.43 21.48
C THR A 681 42.03 -9.38 20.49
N ASP A 682 43.29 -9.11 20.16
CA ASP A 682 44.11 -10.11 19.47
C ASP A 682 44.32 -11.31 20.40
N ALA A 683 44.14 -12.51 19.87
CA ALA A 683 44.18 -13.79 20.59
C ALA A 683 45.57 -14.15 21.20
N SER A 684 46.47 -13.18 21.33
CA SER A 684 47.86 -13.33 21.78
C SER A 684 48.21 -12.47 22.99
N THR A 685 47.24 -11.94 23.73
CA THR A 685 47.52 -11.29 25.02
C THR A 685 46.78 -12.04 26.13
N GLU A 686 47.50 -12.93 26.81
CA GLU A 686 47.12 -13.41 28.14
C GLU A 686 46.79 -12.19 29.01
N SER A 687 45.54 -12.07 29.40
CA SER A 687 45.05 -11.09 30.34
C SER A 687 45.58 -11.45 31.73
N THR A 688 46.61 -10.72 32.18
CA THR A 688 46.93 -10.60 33.60
C THR A 688 45.75 -9.92 34.29
N GLU A 689 45.05 -10.66 35.15
CA GLU A 689 44.09 -10.09 36.10
C GLU A 689 44.85 -9.21 37.12
N GLU A 690 44.43 -7.95 37.25
CA GLU A 690 44.60 -7.19 38.50
C GLU A 690 43.29 -6.46 38.83
N GLY A 691 42.71 -6.85 39.97
CA GLY A 691 42.14 -5.99 41.02
C GLY A 691 40.92 -5.14 40.70
#